data_AF-A0A838BVP7-F1
#
_entry.id   AF-A0A838BVP7-F1
#
_cell.length_a   1.000
_cell.length_b   1.000
_cell.length_c   1.000
_cell.angle_alpha   90.00
_cell.angle_beta   90.00
_cell.angle_gamma   90.00
#
_symmetry.space_group_name_H-M   'P 1'
#
loop_
_entity.id
_entity.type
_entity.pdbx_description
1 polymer ?
#
loop_
_entity_poly.entity_id
_entity_poly.type
_entity_poly.pdbx_seq_one_letter_code
_entity_poly.pdbx_strand_id
1 'polypeptide(L)'
;MTVAVGNGRSETWNADGANRNWDFPFKALSASHLVLEIEDAAGSLSTVTSGFTVAGLNSDDGGTVTYPISPAAPLPIGTKITVVRQVPLAQPNRIGNQGGFHAETHERTFDLLAMQVQQIYQEGTARDLRAPVGDGAIDMRLPAKALRAGKLLGFDDAGKPRVTADFPSTIIGGSGIPSAGVGVNGDYYLDEATLTFYGPKTSGAWGAGRAIGVGSDLSFKTRTAPAGFGSYQAGFFYNPDNVSSWTDVKTYSVEGFTVDIGGFGPRSWGGSAITGVEGAIKVPANSTLANHAAGVAGHVTTSSPVTGSLGLWGIGNVAADGCIAFGGNTVAEDKGFNNTNLWGLEVDINMHNSNTIARGIDVTGGGPVDGGQISIGYRLGPMGAFYNPPKRWKFGWQSTDGAAAVGMELGTLVMSAESPSQAIQFRRRTGGVASNGARLLVGAAGDMQVDAQNSNGNGLSLDTQKTTFANDLLYMNVARAGSTSFNFLRAFSGNLADVEIMIRGDGSVLSDGAYSGAGADYAEYFEWADGNPAGEDRRGLTVVIENGKVRGATPEDDAAAIVGAVSTNPMVVGDTGWNRWTEKYLRDAWGSYVLEPYEVVSWEDRSEITIPGRTVVRDGEELHYPDETRVDITPHSYPVDEIPEGVTVPDDAVRSTQERRVLNPDYDPEAEYTPRSERPEWVTIGLLGKLRIRKGQPVGDRWLKLRDISGTVEEWLVR
;
A
#
# COMPACT_ATOMS: atom_id res chain seq x y z
N MET A 1 28.09 -32.59 21.01
CA MET A 1 27.21 -33.76 20.87
C MET A 1 28.07 -34.93 20.42
N THR A 2 28.02 -36.06 21.13
CA THR A 2 28.83 -37.25 20.83
C THR A 2 28.05 -38.35 20.10
N VAL A 3 26.71 -38.27 20.12
CA VAL A 3 25.84 -39.20 19.39
C VAL A 3 25.56 -38.67 17.99
N ALA A 4 26.17 -39.27 16.97
CA ALA A 4 25.93 -38.92 15.57
C ALA A 4 24.55 -39.40 15.08
N VAL A 5 23.91 -38.59 14.22
CA VAL A 5 22.55 -38.82 13.70
C VAL A 5 22.39 -40.12 12.90
N GLY A 6 23.50 -40.69 12.40
CA GLY A 6 23.54 -41.91 11.57
C GLY A 6 23.80 -43.23 12.32
N ASN A 7 24.02 -43.22 13.64
CA ASN A 7 24.25 -44.46 14.39
C ASN A 7 22.92 -45.19 14.63
N GLY A 8 22.89 -46.50 14.39
CA GLY A 8 21.71 -47.34 14.63
C GLY A 8 21.25 -47.30 16.09
N ARG A 9 19.96 -47.54 16.37
CA ARG A 9 19.40 -47.57 17.75
C ARG A 9 19.07 -48.98 18.23
N SER A 10 19.24 -49.97 17.36
CA SER A 10 18.87 -51.35 17.64
C SER A 10 19.77 -52.33 16.91
N GLU A 11 20.03 -53.48 17.51
CA GLU A 11 20.77 -54.59 16.90
C GLU A 11 20.02 -55.90 17.15
N THR A 12 19.94 -56.79 16.15
CA THR A 12 19.15 -58.03 16.23
C THR A 12 20.03 -59.25 16.08
N TRP A 13 19.86 -60.19 16.99
CA TRP A 13 20.60 -61.45 17.04
C TRP A 13 19.66 -62.65 17.00
N ASN A 14 20.12 -63.74 16.40
CA ASN A 14 19.44 -65.04 16.49
C ASN A 14 20.00 -65.79 17.70
N ALA A 15 19.13 -66.33 18.56
CA ALA A 15 19.55 -67.13 19.69
C ALA A 15 20.03 -68.52 19.24
N ASP A 16 21.15 -68.97 19.81
CA ASP A 16 21.80 -70.25 19.53
C ASP A 16 21.52 -71.31 20.63
N GLY A 17 20.70 -70.98 21.63
CA GLY A 17 20.39 -71.87 22.76
C GLY A 17 21.40 -71.84 23.90
N ALA A 18 22.49 -71.06 23.81
CA ALA A 18 23.56 -71.02 24.82
C ALA A 18 24.02 -69.59 25.18
N ASN A 19 24.11 -68.70 24.20
CA ASN A 19 24.58 -67.33 24.38
C ASN A 19 23.64 -66.51 25.27
N ARG A 20 24.24 -65.63 26.06
CA ARG A 20 23.52 -64.70 26.97
C ARG A 20 23.99 -63.27 26.81
N ASN A 21 25.05 -63.02 26.06
CA ASN A 21 25.66 -61.71 25.89
C ASN A 21 25.35 -61.19 24.49
N TRP A 22 24.74 -60.02 24.42
CA TRP A 22 24.24 -59.42 23.19
C TRP A 22 24.84 -58.02 23.06
N ASP A 23 25.78 -57.88 22.14
CA ASP A 23 26.45 -56.62 21.89
C ASP A 23 25.52 -55.66 21.13
N PHE A 24 25.65 -54.37 21.42
CA PHE A 24 24.94 -53.30 20.74
C PHE A 24 25.92 -52.18 20.37
N PRO A 25 25.94 -51.71 19.12
CA PRO A 25 26.98 -50.79 18.61
C PRO A 25 26.62 -49.31 18.81
N PHE A 26 25.82 -48.98 19.82
CA PHE A 26 25.29 -47.63 20.02
C PHE A 26 25.33 -47.16 21.47
N LYS A 27 25.60 -45.87 21.67
CA LYS A 27 25.71 -45.29 23.01
C LYS A 27 24.41 -45.39 23.82
N ALA A 28 24.47 -45.98 25.02
CA ALA A 28 23.36 -45.98 25.97
C ALA A 28 23.77 -45.27 27.27
N LEU A 29 23.05 -44.23 27.69
CA LEU A 29 23.44 -43.43 28.86
C LEU A 29 23.12 -44.11 30.21
N SER A 30 22.17 -45.04 30.22
CA SER A 30 21.71 -45.76 31.41
C SER A 30 21.15 -47.12 30.98
N ALA A 31 21.21 -48.14 31.84
CA ALA A 31 20.60 -49.45 31.57
C ALA A 31 19.09 -49.34 31.36
N SER A 32 18.43 -48.39 32.05
CA SER A 32 17.00 -48.10 31.88
C SER A 32 16.63 -47.53 30.51
N HIS A 33 17.61 -47.12 29.71
CA HIS A 33 17.40 -46.65 28.34
C HIS A 33 17.46 -47.77 27.31
N LEU A 34 17.53 -49.03 27.74
CA LEU A 34 17.53 -50.20 26.86
C LEU A 34 16.27 -51.03 27.13
N VAL A 35 15.72 -51.61 26.07
CA VAL A 35 14.67 -52.63 26.12
C VAL A 35 15.05 -53.78 25.18
N LEU A 36 14.56 -54.98 25.46
CA LEU A 36 14.79 -56.16 24.63
C LEU A 36 13.47 -56.60 24.01
N GLU A 37 13.42 -56.69 22.69
CA GLU A 37 12.30 -57.29 21.97
C GLU A 37 12.63 -58.72 21.60
N ILE A 38 11.75 -59.66 21.95
CA ILE A 38 11.96 -61.09 21.74
C ILE A 38 10.87 -61.61 20.81
N GLU A 39 11.30 -62.13 19.66
CA GLU A 39 10.46 -62.86 18.70
C GLU A 39 10.66 -64.36 18.92
N ASP A 40 9.62 -65.09 19.31
CA ASP A 40 9.69 -66.55 19.42
C ASP A 40 9.67 -67.25 18.06
N ALA A 41 9.89 -68.57 18.04
CA ALA A 41 9.90 -69.35 16.80
C ALA A 41 8.55 -69.38 16.06
N ALA A 42 7.43 -69.02 16.72
CA ALA A 42 6.12 -68.90 16.11
C ALA A 42 5.84 -67.49 15.56
N GLY A 43 6.78 -66.54 15.73
CA GLY A 43 6.65 -65.15 15.32
C GLY A 43 5.86 -64.29 16.32
N SER A 44 5.70 -64.73 17.56
CA SER A 44 5.08 -63.93 18.62
C SER A 44 6.10 -62.96 19.22
N LEU A 45 5.71 -61.71 19.44
CA LEU A 45 6.56 -60.64 19.95
C LEU A 45 6.30 -60.37 21.44
N SER A 46 7.36 -60.19 22.22
CA SER A 46 7.30 -59.75 23.61
C SER A 46 8.40 -58.73 23.94
N THR A 47 8.15 -57.84 24.90
CA THR A 47 9.09 -56.78 25.30
C THR A 47 9.54 -56.97 26.75
N VAL A 48 10.84 -56.90 26.98
CA VAL A 48 11.48 -57.02 28.29
C VAL A 48 12.14 -55.69 28.64
N THR A 49 11.69 -55.07 29.72
CA THR A 49 12.14 -53.74 30.17
C THR A 49 13.04 -53.79 31.42
N SER A 50 13.17 -54.96 32.05
CA SER A 50 14.01 -55.17 33.24
C SER A 50 14.45 -56.64 33.34
N GLY A 51 15.40 -56.96 34.23
CA GLY A 51 15.90 -58.34 34.39
C GLY A 51 17.07 -58.72 33.50
N PHE A 52 17.78 -57.73 32.95
CA PHE A 52 19.06 -57.86 32.24
C PHE A 52 20.11 -56.93 32.88
N THR A 53 21.40 -57.23 32.67
CA THR A 53 22.51 -56.34 33.07
C THR A 53 23.19 -55.75 31.85
N VAL A 54 23.84 -54.59 32.01
CA VAL A 54 24.47 -53.86 30.90
C VAL A 54 25.89 -53.45 31.27
N ALA A 55 26.84 -53.74 30.38
CA ALA A 55 28.20 -53.22 30.43
C ALA A 55 28.43 -52.23 29.28
N GLY A 56 29.37 -51.28 29.43
CA GLY A 56 29.70 -50.31 28.38
C GLY A 56 28.75 -49.10 28.27
N LEU A 57 28.06 -48.74 29.36
CA LEU A 57 27.22 -47.53 29.39
C LEU A 57 28.05 -46.26 29.13
N ASN A 58 27.43 -45.30 28.44
CA ASN A 58 28.03 -44.02 28.05
C ASN A 58 29.26 -44.13 27.13
N SER A 59 29.48 -45.29 26.50
CA SER A 59 30.51 -45.50 25.48
C SER A 59 29.99 -45.18 24.08
N ASP A 60 30.80 -44.53 23.24
CA ASP A 60 30.44 -44.21 21.84
C ASP A 60 30.43 -45.48 20.96
N ASP A 61 31.24 -46.48 21.30
CA ASP A 61 31.33 -47.77 20.59
C ASP A 61 30.23 -48.76 21.01
N GLY A 62 29.36 -48.37 21.95
CA GLY A 62 28.31 -49.21 22.50
C GLY A 62 28.77 -50.15 23.62
N GLY A 63 28.02 -51.22 23.85
CA GLY A 63 28.19 -52.09 25.01
C GLY A 63 27.53 -53.45 24.85
N THR A 64 27.36 -54.17 25.95
CA THR A 64 26.84 -55.54 25.96
C THR A 64 25.71 -55.68 26.96
N VAL A 65 24.58 -56.25 26.51
CA VAL A 65 23.49 -56.70 27.38
C VAL A 65 23.67 -58.17 27.74
N THR A 66 23.57 -58.52 29.01
CA THR A 66 23.49 -59.91 29.46
C THR A 66 22.05 -60.28 29.81
N TYR A 67 21.45 -61.17 29.03
CA TYR A 67 20.07 -61.66 29.18
C TYR A 67 19.87 -63.03 28.49
N PRO A 68 19.10 -63.97 29.04
CA PRO A 68 18.56 -63.97 30.40
C PRO A 68 19.67 -64.14 31.45
N ILE A 69 19.51 -63.54 32.64
CA ILE A 69 20.47 -63.67 33.73
C ILE A 69 20.34 -65.07 34.37
N SER A 70 21.47 -65.71 34.69
CA SER A 70 21.48 -66.98 35.44
C SER A 70 20.73 -66.85 36.78
N PRO A 71 19.85 -67.80 37.17
CA PRO A 71 19.74 -69.18 36.66
C PRO A 71 18.68 -69.40 35.57
N ALA A 72 18.08 -68.35 34.98
CA ALA A 72 17.08 -68.54 33.91
C ALA A 72 17.70 -69.29 32.72
N ALA A 73 16.94 -70.14 32.02
CA ALA A 73 17.45 -70.85 30.84
C ALA A 73 17.85 -69.86 29.72
N PRO A 74 18.87 -70.17 28.89
CA PRO A 74 19.17 -69.35 27.70
C PRO A 74 17.98 -69.34 26.73
N LEU A 75 17.93 -68.33 25.85
CA LEU A 75 16.87 -68.25 24.85
C LEU A 75 16.93 -69.44 23.88
N PRO A 76 15.81 -70.15 23.62
CA PRO A 76 15.78 -71.30 22.71
C PRO A 76 16.18 -70.94 21.27
N ILE A 77 16.73 -71.92 20.54
CA ILE A 77 17.04 -71.79 19.11
C ILE A 77 15.77 -71.41 18.32
N GLY A 78 15.91 -70.47 17.39
CA GLY A 78 14.80 -69.94 16.58
C GLY A 78 14.16 -68.69 17.17
N THR A 79 14.56 -68.29 18.38
CA THR A 79 14.20 -67.01 18.98
C THR A 79 15.10 -65.91 18.42
N LYS A 80 14.55 -64.72 18.14
CA LYS A 80 15.35 -63.52 17.88
C LYS A 80 15.27 -62.58 19.07
N ILE A 81 16.39 -61.94 19.37
CA ILE A 81 16.48 -60.89 20.37
C ILE A 81 16.96 -59.61 19.70
N THR A 82 16.22 -58.53 19.88
CA THR A 82 16.60 -57.20 19.43
C THR A 82 16.87 -56.33 20.64
N VAL A 83 18.09 -55.84 20.78
CA VAL A 83 18.44 -54.83 21.78
C VAL A 83 18.07 -53.47 21.22
N VAL A 84 17.26 -52.68 21.91
CA VAL A 84 16.76 -51.39 21.43
C VAL A 84 17.05 -50.31 22.47
N ARG A 85 17.59 -49.18 22.01
CA ARG A 85 17.66 -47.96 22.83
C ARG A 85 16.31 -47.25 22.84
N GLN A 86 15.70 -47.20 24.02
CA GLN A 86 14.45 -46.50 24.28
C GLN A 86 14.65 -45.53 25.46
N VAL A 87 14.71 -44.23 25.16
CA VAL A 87 14.90 -43.16 26.14
C VAL A 87 13.55 -42.51 26.50
N PRO A 88 13.32 -42.10 27.77
CA PRO A 88 12.12 -41.36 28.14
C PRO A 88 12.04 -40.03 27.37
N LEU A 89 10.85 -39.66 26.87
CA LEU A 89 10.58 -38.38 26.22
C LEU A 89 10.36 -37.26 27.26
N ALA A 90 11.34 -37.04 28.12
CA ALA A 90 11.33 -35.99 29.14
C ALA A 90 12.66 -35.24 29.13
N GLN A 91 12.63 -33.96 29.50
CA GLN A 91 13.83 -33.18 29.76
C GLN A 91 14.08 -33.15 31.28
N PRO A 92 14.97 -34.00 31.83
CA PRO A 92 15.19 -34.08 33.27
C PRO A 92 15.96 -32.87 33.82
N ASN A 93 16.72 -32.18 32.98
CA ASN A 93 17.57 -31.07 33.38
C ASN A 93 16.85 -29.72 33.22
N ARG A 94 16.66 -29.01 34.33
CA ARG A 94 16.18 -27.62 34.36
C ARG A 94 17.32 -26.69 34.76
N ILE A 95 17.80 -25.88 33.83
CA ILE A 95 18.89 -24.94 34.06
C ILE A 95 18.27 -23.59 34.47
N GLY A 96 18.61 -23.12 35.67
CA GLY A 96 18.11 -21.84 36.20
C GLY A 96 18.82 -20.64 35.57
N ASN A 97 18.13 -19.50 35.50
CA ASN A 97 18.76 -18.24 35.11
C ASN A 97 19.78 -17.85 36.20
N GLN A 98 21.04 -17.63 35.82
CA GLN A 98 22.20 -17.33 36.68
C GLN A 98 22.89 -18.53 37.39
N GLY A 99 22.90 -19.72 36.78
CA GLY A 99 23.74 -20.86 37.20
C GLY A 99 25.06 -21.00 36.41
N GLY A 100 26.03 -21.75 36.94
CA GLY A 100 27.28 -22.06 36.24
C GLY A 100 27.06 -22.87 34.95
N PHE A 101 27.77 -22.52 33.88
CA PHE A 101 27.66 -23.19 32.58
C PHE A 101 28.56 -24.44 32.53
N HIS A 102 28.02 -25.58 32.97
CA HIS A 102 28.75 -26.86 32.92
C HIS A 102 28.57 -27.52 31.55
N ALA A 103 29.64 -27.55 30.75
CA ALA A 103 29.61 -28.11 29.40
C ALA A 103 29.11 -29.58 29.39
N GLU A 104 29.51 -30.40 30.35
CA GLU A 104 29.08 -31.82 30.42
C GLU A 104 27.55 -31.97 30.58
N THR A 105 26.91 -31.12 31.39
CA THR A 105 25.46 -31.16 31.59
C THR A 105 24.70 -30.79 30.31
N HIS A 106 25.23 -29.82 29.56
CA HIS A 106 24.64 -29.39 28.29
C HIS A 106 24.86 -30.46 27.21
N GLU A 107 26.06 -31.00 27.10
CA GLU A 107 26.40 -32.09 26.19
C GLU A 107 25.55 -33.35 26.42
N ARG A 108 25.37 -33.76 27.68
CA ARG A 108 24.49 -34.89 28.04
C ARG A 108 23.01 -34.62 27.71
N THR A 109 22.57 -33.37 27.86
CA THR A 109 21.20 -32.96 27.51
C THR A 109 21.02 -33.00 25.99
N PHE A 110 21.99 -32.52 25.22
CA PHE A 110 21.95 -32.58 23.77
C PHE A 110 22.04 -34.01 23.22
N ASP A 111 22.86 -34.88 23.82
CA ASP A 111 22.93 -36.29 23.43
C ASP A 111 21.61 -37.03 23.72
N LEU A 112 20.99 -36.79 24.88
CA LEU A 112 19.67 -37.35 25.20
C LEU A 112 18.59 -36.86 24.21
N LEU A 113 18.62 -35.57 23.86
CA LEU A 113 17.72 -34.99 22.85
C LEU A 113 17.93 -35.63 21.47
N ALA A 114 19.18 -35.85 21.05
CA ALA A 114 19.49 -36.55 19.81
C ALA A 114 18.99 -38.01 19.83
N MET A 115 19.11 -38.71 20.95
CA MET A 115 18.55 -40.06 21.12
C MET A 115 17.01 -40.07 21.03
N GLN A 116 16.33 -39.10 21.64
CA GLN A 116 14.87 -38.95 21.56
C GLN A 116 14.42 -38.67 20.13
N VAL A 117 15.13 -37.81 19.40
CA VAL A 117 14.85 -37.52 17.99
C VAL A 117 15.04 -38.76 17.12
N GLN A 118 16.12 -39.53 17.31
CA GLN A 118 16.31 -40.80 16.61
C GLN A 118 15.20 -41.81 16.95
N GLN A 119 14.74 -41.82 18.20
CA GLN A 119 13.65 -42.69 18.62
C GLN A 119 12.36 -42.35 17.88
N ILE A 120 11.93 -41.08 17.92
CA ILE A 120 10.73 -40.59 17.24
C ILE A 120 10.82 -40.76 15.72
N TYR A 121 12.00 -40.58 15.13
CA TYR A 121 12.19 -40.77 13.70
C TYR A 121 12.04 -42.24 13.27
N GLN A 122 12.59 -43.19 14.03
CA GLN A 122 12.47 -44.61 13.67
C GLN A 122 11.09 -45.22 14.00
N GLU A 123 10.45 -44.81 15.11
CA GLU A 123 9.07 -45.18 15.43
C GLU A 123 8.07 -44.48 14.50
N GLY A 124 8.21 -43.17 14.31
CA GLY A 124 7.18 -42.36 13.65
C GLY A 124 7.24 -42.34 12.13
N THR A 125 8.41 -42.46 11.49
CA THR A 125 8.54 -42.13 10.04
C THR A 125 8.93 -43.28 9.12
N ALA A 126 9.40 -44.42 9.64
CA ALA A 126 9.93 -45.48 8.77
C ALA A 126 9.06 -46.74 8.67
N ARG A 127 8.17 -47.04 9.63
CA ARG A 127 7.52 -48.37 9.71
C ARG A 127 6.05 -48.45 10.17
N ASP A 128 5.41 -47.33 10.55
CA ASP A 128 4.13 -47.38 11.28
C ASP A 128 2.94 -46.78 10.52
N LEU A 129 1.75 -47.37 10.77
CA LEU A 129 0.45 -46.80 10.39
C LEU A 129 0.08 -45.72 11.43
N ARG A 130 -0.20 -44.49 10.98
CA ARG A 130 -0.49 -43.36 11.88
C ARG A 130 -1.99 -43.17 12.08
N ALA A 131 -2.43 -43.16 13.34
CA ALA A 131 -3.78 -42.74 13.73
C ALA A 131 -3.84 -41.21 13.96
N PRO A 132 -5.02 -40.59 13.81
CA PRO A 132 -5.27 -39.19 14.17
C PRO A 132 -4.89 -38.85 15.62
N VAL A 133 -4.46 -37.61 15.86
CA VAL A 133 -3.98 -37.15 17.18
C VAL A 133 -5.09 -37.13 18.25
N GLY A 134 -6.37 -37.08 17.83
CA GLY A 134 -7.52 -37.14 18.73
C GLY A 134 -7.94 -38.56 19.12
N ASP A 135 -7.39 -39.59 18.48
CA ASP A 135 -7.68 -40.97 18.83
C ASP A 135 -6.98 -41.34 20.15
N GLY A 136 -7.66 -42.11 20.99
CA GLY A 136 -7.06 -42.65 22.22
C GLY A 136 -5.88 -43.58 21.92
N ALA A 137 -5.31 -44.25 22.93
CA ALA A 137 -4.23 -45.21 22.72
C ALA A 137 -4.70 -46.41 21.86
N ILE A 138 -4.54 -46.33 20.54
CA ILE A 138 -4.81 -47.42 19.58
C ILE A 138 -3.49 -48.16 19.35
N ASP A 139 -3.48 -49.47 19.56
CA ASP A 139 -2.33 -50.32 19.22
C ASP A 139 -2.32 -50.56 17.70
N MET A 140 -1.43 -49.85 17.01
CA MET A 140 -1.29 -49.87 15.55
C MET A 140 -0.28 -50.92 15.07
N ARG A 141 0.16 -51.83 15.95
CA ARG A 141 1.13 -52.87 15.62
C ARG A 141 0.51 -53.93 14.71
N LEU A 142 1.13 -54.11 13.54
CA LEU A 142 0.77 -55.19 12.64
C LEU A 142 1.25 -56.55 13.19
N PRO A 143 0.52 -57.65 12.94
CA PRO A 143 1.01 -58.99 13.22
C PRO A 143 2.35 -59.29 12.52
N ALA A 144 3.13 -60.23 13.04
CA ALA A 144 4.40 -60.63 12.45
C ALA A 144 4.28 -60.97 10.96
N LYS A 145 5.36 -60.73 10.20
CA LYS A 145 5.38 -60.85 8.73
C LYS A 145 4.80 -62.17 8.22
N ALA A 146 5.03 -63.28 8.92
CA ALA A 146 4.53 -64.60 8.55
C ALA A 146 3.00 -64.69 8.59
N LEU A 147 2.33 -64.03 9.54
CA LEU A 147 0.88 -64.12 9.74
C LEU A 147 0.06 -63.24 8.78
N ARG A 148 0.70 -62.26 8.15
CA ARG A 148 0.09 -61.29 7.23
C ARG A 148 0.44 -61.49 5.76
N ALA A 149 1.24 -62.50 5.42
CA ALA A 149 1.55 -62.80 4.03
C ALA A 149 0.29 -63.27 3.28
N GLY A 150 -0.03 -62.64 2.14
CA GLY A 150 -1.13 -63.04 1.25
C GLY A 150 -2.54 -62.57 1.65
N LYS A 151 -2.68 -61.70 2.65
CA LYS A 151 -3.98 -61.27 3.20
C LYS A 151 -4.19 -59.76 3.12
N LEU A 152 -5.44 -59.31 3.18
CA LEU A 152 -5.79 -57.88 3.15
C LEU A 152 -5.68 -57.25 4.54
N LEU A 153 -5.20 -56.01 4.60
CA LEU A 153 -5.28 -55.17 5.79
C LEU A 153 -6.66 -54.52 5.84
N GLY A 154 -7.35 -54.64 6.98
CA GLY A 154 -8.62 -53.98 7.26
C GLY A 154 -8.68 -53.52 8.72
N PHE A 155 -9.84 -53.03 9.16
CA PHE A 155 -10.07 -52.63 10.54
C PHE A 155 -11.16 -53.48 11.18
N ASP A 156 -11.08 -53.72 12.49
CA ASP A 156 -12.17 -54.32 13.27
C ASP A 156 -13.21 -53.27 13.68
N ASP A 157 -14.25 -53.71 14.39
CA ASP A 157 -15.36 -52.85 14.81
C ASP A 157 -14.94 -51.81 15.88
N ALA A 158 -13.71 -51.91 16.41
CA ALA A 158 -13.10 -50.95 17.31
C ALA A 158 -12.06 -50.06 16.60
N GLY A 159 -11.98 -50.12 15.27
CA GLY A 159 -11.05 -49.32 14.46
C GLY A 159 -9.59 -49.79 14.52
N LYS A 160 -9.31 -50.97 15.10
CA LYS A 160 -7.95 -51.50 15.20
C LYS A 160 -7.56 -52.22 13.90
N PRO A 161 -6.31 -52.10 13.44
CA PRO A 161 -5.87 -52.79 12.24
C PRO A 161 -5.92 -54.32 12.45
N ARG A 162 -6.63 -55.01 11.56
CA ARG A 162 -6.71 -56.47 11.49
C ARG A 162 -6.37 -56.96 10.09
N VAL A 163 -6.02 -58.23 9.97
CA VAL A 163 -5.81 -58.88 8.67
C VAL A 163 -7.05 -59.74 8.34
N THR A 164 -7.66 -59.57 7.16
CA THR A 164 -8.92 -60.23 6.75
C THR A 164 -8.77 -61.16 5.52
N ALA A 165 -9.79 -62.00 5.24
CA ALA A 165 -9.77 -63.13 4.29
C ALA A 165 -9.87 -62.73 2.79
N ASP A 166 -9.53 -63.70 1.92
CA ASP A 166 -9.08 -63.62 0.50
C ASP A 166 -9.96 -62.85 -0.53
N PHE A 167 -9.37 -62.53 -1.70
CA PHE A 167 -9.84 -61.63 -2.80
C PHE A 167 -11.31 -61.80 -3.28
N PRO A 168 -11.97 -60.73 -3.79
CA PRO A 168 -13.35 -60.78 -4.31
C PRO A 168 -13.49 -61.45 -5.69
N SER A 169 -14.66 -62.05 -5.93
CA SER A 169 -15.12 -62.74 -7.15
C SER A 169 -15.07 -61.92 -8.45
N THR A 170 -14.89 -62.57 -9.61
CA THR A 170 -14.84 -61.94 -10.95
C THR A 170 -16.16 -62.08 -11.71
N ILE A 171 -16.55 -61.05 -12.50
CA ILE A 171 -17.65 -61.16 -13.47
C ILE A 171 -17.07 -61.55 -14.84
N ILE A 172 -17.54 -62.65 -15.41
CA ILE A 172 -17.06 -63.23 -16.67
C ILE A 172 -18.13 -63.01 -17.76
N GLY A 173 -17.74 -62.55 -18.96
CA GLY A 173 -18.64 -62.35 -20.10
C GLY A 173 -18.52 -63.46 -21.15
N GLY A 174 -19.62 -63.80 -21.82
CA GLY A 174 -19.61 -64.64 -23.00
C GLY A 174 -21.00 -64.83 -23.62
N SER A 175 -21.09 -65.55 -24.73
CA SER A 175 -22.33 -65.75 -25.48
C SER A 175 -22.97 -67.11 -25.16
N GLY A 176 -24.22 -67.09 -24.68
CA GLY A 176 -25.00 -68.25 -24.27
C GLY A 176 -24.88 -68.60 -22.78
N ILE A 177 -25.64 -69.61 -22.34
CA ILE A 177 -25.65 -70.08 -20.95
C ILE A 177 -24.25 -70.60 -20.55
N PRO A 178 -23.65 -70.15 -19.42
CA PRO A 178 -22.29 -70.54 -19.07
C PRO A 178 -22.16 -72.03 -18.77
N SER A 179 -21.10 -72.65 -19.29
CA SER A 179 -20.78 -74.04 -18.95
C SER A 179 -20.14 -74.14 -17.55
N ALA A 180 -20.23 -75.33 -16.94
CA ALA A 180 -19.62 -75.61 -15.64
C ALA A 180 -18.08 -75.42 -15.64
N GLY A 181 -17.42 -75.41 -16.80
CA GLY A 181 -15.97 -75.17 -16.93
C GLY A 181 -15.55 -73.70 -16.89
N VAL A 182 -16.49 -72.76 -17.01
CA VAL A 182 -16.20 -71.31 -17.01
C VAL A 182 -16.28 -70.77 -15.58
N GLY A 183 -15.23 -70.07 -15.12
CA GLY A 183 -15.15 -69.43 -13.79
C GLY A 183 -14.91 -70.36 -12.61
N VAL A 184 -14.56 -69.78 -11.46
CA VAL A 184 -14.42 -70.46 -10.16
C VAL A 184 -15.62 -70.15 -9.25
N ASN A 185 -15.77 -70.89 -8.14
CA ASN A 185 -16.84 -70.62 -7.19
C ASN A 185 -16.71 -69.20 -6.61
N GLY A 186 -17.82 -68.47 -6.56
CA GLY A 186 -17.87 -67.06 -6.22
C GLY A 186 -18.06 -66.15 -7.43
N ASP A 187 -17.63 -66.55 -8.63
CA ASP A 187 -17.74 -65.73 -9.84
C ASP A 187 -19.18 -65.53 -10.29
N TYR A 188 -19.42 -64.45 -11.04
CA TYR A 188 -20.67 -64.17 -11.73
C TYR A 188 -20.45 -64.22 -13.25
N TYR A 189 -21.49 -64.48 -14.03
CA TYR A 189 -21.42 -64.58 -15.48
C TYR A 189 -22.52 -63.79 -16.17
N LEU A 190 -22.18 -63.03 -17.21
CA LEU A 190 -23.13 -62.33 -18.07
C LEU A 190 -23.18 -63.05 -19.43
N ASP A 191 -24.35 -63.61 -19.76
CA ASP A 191 -24.67 -64.03 -21.13
C ASP A 191 -24.97 -62.77 -21.94
N GLU A 192 -24.01 -62.36 -22.77
CA GLU A 192 -24.08 -61.17 -23.61
C GLU A 192 -25.11 -61.30 -24.75
N ALA A 193 -25.47 -62.53 -25.14
CA ALA A 193 -26.45 -62.76 -26.21
C ALA A 193 -27.89 -62.53 -25.76
N THR A 194 -28.20 -62.89 -24.51
CA THR A 194 -29.55 -62.75 -23.94
C THR A 194 -29.65 -61.68 -22.86
N LEU A 195 -28.52 -61.04 -22.52
CA LEU A 195 -28.34 -60.14 -21.38
C LEU A 195 -28.82 -60.79 -20.08
N THR A 196 -28.53 -62.07 -19.88
CA THR A 196 -28.93 -62.81 -18.68
C THR A 196 -27.75 -62.95 -17.73
N PHE A 197 -27.96 -62.57 -16.46
CA PHE A 197 -26.93 -62.66 -15.43
C PHE A 197 -27.08 -63.94 -14.61
N TYR A 198 -25.97 -64.66 -14.42
CA TYR A 198 -25.88 -65.92 -13.68
C TYR A 198 -24.89 -65.77 -12.52
N GLY A 199 -25.24 -66.29 -11.33
CA GLY A 199 -24.30 -66.40 -10.21
C GLY A 199 -24.86 -66.00 -8.84
N PRO A 200 -24.04 -66.09 -7.78
CA PRO A 200 -22.64 -66.54 -7.82
C PRO A 200 -22.51 -68.03 -8.13
N LYS A 201 -21.42 -68.45 -8.77
CA LYS A 201 -21.14 -69.86 -9.02
C LYS A 201 -20.90 -70.58 -7.70
N THR A 202 -21.60 -71.68 -7.47
CA THR A 202 -21.49 -72.46 -6.23
C THR A 202 -21.29 -73.93 -6.53
N SER A 203 -20.34 -74.57 -5.84
CA SER A 203 -20.05 -76.00 -5.97
C SER A 203 -19.83 -76.47 -7.41
N GLY A 204 -19.18 -75.64 -8.24
CA GLY A 204 -18.86 -75.93 -9.63
C GLY A 204 -20.01 -75.71 -10.63
N ALA A 205 -21.19 -75.28 -10.18
CA ALA A 205 -22.37 -75.09 -11.01
C ALA A 205 -22.88 -73.64 -11.03
N TRP A 206 -23.44 -73.23 -12.17
CA TRP A 206 -24.12 -71.95 -12.35
C TRP A 206 -25.62 -72.10 -12.01
N GLY A 207 -26.14 -71.20 -11.17
CA GLY A 207 -27.57 -71.16 -10.83
C GLY A 207 -28.45 -70.66 -11.98
N ALA A 208 -29.76 -70.56 -11.76
CA ALA A 208 -30.69 -70.04 -12.76
C ALA A 208 -30.40 -68.56 -13.07
N GLY A 209 -30.30 -68.23 -14.36
CA GLY A 209 -30.03 -66.87 -14.81
C GLY A 209 -31.24 -65.95 -14.70
N ARG A 210 -31.00 -64.65 -14.49
CA ARG A 210 -32.02 -63.60 -14.52
C ARG A 210 -31.76 -62.65 -15.67
N ALA A 211 -32.74 -62.51 -16.57
CA ALA A 211 -32.64 -61.61 -17.71
C ALA A 211 -32.60 -60.15 -17.23
N ILE A 212 -31.68 -59.36 -17.79
CA ILE A 212 -31.55 -57.91 -17.63
C ILE A 212 -32.34 -57.18 -18.75
N GLY A 213 -33.11 -57.92 -19.56
CA GLY A 213 -33.73 -57.47 -20.80
C GLY A 213 -34.64 -56.24 -20.72
N VAL A 214 -34.35 -55.32 -21.64
CA VAL A 214 -35.05 -54.08 -22.03
C VAL A 214 -36.58 -54.20 -22.23
N GLY A 215 -37.33 -53.44 -21.44
CA GLY A 215 -38.73 -53.10 -21.70
C GLY A 215 -38.87 -51.58 -21.83
N SER A 216 -39.04 -51.09 -23.06
CA SER A 216 -39.56 -49.76 -23.47
C SER A 216 -39.04 -48.43 -22.88
N ASP A 217 -38.19 -48.40 -21.84
CA ASP A 217 -37.74 -47.15 -21.19
C ASP A 217 -36.38 -46.62 -21.69
N LEU A 218 -35.83 -47.24 -22.73
CA LEU A 218 -34.78 -46.64 -23.57
C LEU A 218 -35.32 -46.31 -24.95
N SER A 219 -36.43 -45.55 -25.00
CA SER A 219 -36.74 -44.81 -26.21
C SER A 219 -35.85 -43.56 -26.24
N PHE A 220 -34.81 -43.55 -27.08
CA PHE A 220 -34.21 -42.30 -27.55
C PHE A 220 -35.27 -41.58 -28.40
N LYS A 221 -36.25 -40.93 -27.75
CA LYS A 221 -37.10 -39.97 -28.45
C LYS A 221 -36.28 -38.70 -28.57
N THR A 222 -35.62 -38.53 -29.70
CA THR A 222 -35.31 -37.19 -30.19
C THR A 222 -36.64 -36.48 -30.41
N ARG A 223 -37.12 -35.75 -29.41
CA ARG A 223 -38.25 -34.87 -29.60
C ARG A 223 -37.70 -33.64 -30.31
N THR A 224 -37.99 -33.51 -31.61
CA THR A 224 -37.75 -32.26 -32.35
C THR A 224 -38.39 -31.12 -31.56
N ALA A 225 -37.59 -30.18 -31.09
CA ALA A 225 -38.11 -28.98 -30.45
C ALA A 225 -39.05 -28.27 -31.44
N PRO A 226 -40.19 -27.70 -30.98
CA PRO A 226 -40.87 -26.70 -31.77
C PRO A 226 -39.85 -25.63 -32.18
N ALA A 227 -39.93 -25.15 -33.43
CA ALA A 227 -38.96 -24.21 -33.98
C ALA A 227 -38.72 -23.04 -33.01
N GLY A 228 -37.49 -22.89 -32.52
CA GLY A 228 -37.09 -21.74 -31.68
C GLY A 228 -36.03 -21.98 -30.58
N PHE A 229 -35.73 -23.22 -30.17
CA PHE A 229 -34.79 -23.46 -29.06
C PHE A 229 -33.61 -24.35 -29.46
N GLY A 230 -32.41 -23.77 -29.50
CA GLY A 230 -31.15 -24.45 -29.74
C GLY A 230 -30.42 -24.76 -28.44
N SER A 231 -30.67 -25.93 -27.85
CA SER A 231 -29.74 -26.59 -26.91
C SER A 231 -30.17 -28.03 -26.68
N TYR A 232 -29.32 -28.99 -27.05
CA TYR A 232 -29.48 -30.39 -26.66
C TYR A 232 -29.02 -30.53 -25.20
N GLN A 233 -29.96 -30.73 -24.28
CA GLN A 233 -29.67 -31.14 -22.91
C GLN A 233 -29.89 -32.65 -22.82
N ALA A 234 -28.83 -33.41 -22.58
CA ALA A 234 -28.93 -34.78 -22.11
C ALA A 234 -28.93 -34.74 -20.58
N GLY A 235 -30.12 -34.73 -19.99
CA GLY A 235 -30.31 -34.89 -18.54
C GLY A 235 -30.76 -36.31 -18.24
N PHE A 236 -30.12 -36.97 -17.28
CA PHE A 236 -30.64 -38.20 -16.68
C PHE A 236 -31.54 -37.77 -15.51
N PHE A 237 -32.84 -37.99 -15.64
CA PHE A 237 -33.80 -37.62 -14.60
C PHE A 237 -34.18 -38.85 -13.77
N TYR A 238 -34.02 -38.74 -12.45
CA TYR A 238 -34.57 -39.69 -11.49
C TYR A 238 -35.81 -39.04 -10.86
N ASN A 239 -37.01 -39.57 -11.16
CA ASN A 239 -38.29 -39.14 -10.59
C ASN A 239 -38.88 -40.27 -9.74
N PRO A 240 -38.35 -40.50 -8.52
CA PRO A 240 -38.72 -41.64 -7.70
C PRO A 240 -40.18 -41.62 -7.23
N ASP A 241 -40.82 -40.45 -7.18
CA ASP A 241 -42.17 -40.27 -6.60
C ASP A 241 -43.29 -40.08 -7.63
N ASN A 242 -42.96 -40.25 -8.92
CA ASN A 242 -43.90 -40.18 -10.04
C ASN A 242 -44.79 -38.91 -10.02
N VAL A 243 -44.18 -37.76 -9.72
CA VAL A 243 -44.88 -36.47 -9.64
C VAL A 243 -45.35 -36.06 -11.03
N SER A 244 -46.67 -35.89 -11.20
CA SER A 244 -47.31 -35.59 -12.49
C SER A 244 -47.72 -34.12 -12.67
N SER A 245 -47.60 -33.27 -11.65
CA SER A 245 -47.71 -31.81 -11.77
C SER A 245 -47.01 -31.08 -10.61
N TRP A 246 -46.41 -29.92 -10.90
CA TRP A 246 -45.74 -29.07 -9.91
C TRP A 246 -46.70 -28.01 -9.37
N THR A 247 -47.30 -28.23 -8.20
CA THR A 247 -48.05 -27.17 -7.49
C THR A 247 -47.74 -27.05 -6.00
N ASP A 248 -46.75 -27.74 -5.45
CA ASP A 248 -46.33 -27.54 -4.06
C ASP A 248 -44.84 -27.23 -3.95
N VAL A 249 -44.55 -26.05 -3.41
CA VAL A 249 -43.21 -25.55 -3.09
C VAL A 249 -42.71 -26.27 -1.85
N LYS A 250 -41.81 -27.24 -1.99
CA LYS A 250 -40.91 -27.65 -0.91
C LYS A 250 -39.50 -27.95 -1.40
N THR A 251 -38.56 -27.30 -0.73
CA THR A 251 -37.11 -27.35 -0.86
C THR A 251 -36.59 -28.77 -0.64
N TYR A 252 -35.98 -29.37 -1.66
CA TYR A 252 -35.11 -30.53 -1.50
C TYR A 252 -33.81 -30.28 -2.24
N SER A 253 -32.71 -30.32 -1.49
CA SER A 253 -31.35 -30.36 -2.03
C SER A 253 -31.17 -31.70 -2.74
N VAL A 254 -30.98 -31.66 -4.05
CA VAL A 254 -30.57 -32.81 -4.83
C VAL A 254 -29.08 -32.64 -5.11
N GLU A 255 -28.27 -33.59 -4.63
CA GLU A 255 -26.85 -33.72 -5.01
C GLU A 255 -26.76 -34.12 -6.48
N GLY A 256 -26.74 -33.11 -7.34
CA GLY A 256 -26.29 -33.24 -8.72
C GLY A 256 -24.80 -32.97 -8.78
N PHE A 257 -24.06 -33.92 -9.35
CA PHE A 257 -22.69 -33.82 -9.86
C PHE A 257 -22.15 -32.39 -9.97
N THR A 258 -21.40 -31.98 -8.96
CA THR A 258 -20.43 -30.89 -9.02
C THR A 258 -19.14 -31.43 -9.64
N VAL A 259 -18.57 -30.74 -10.63
CA VAL A 259 -17.17 -30.96 -11.02
C VAL A 259 -16.31 -30.34 -9.92
N ASP A 260 -15.97 -31.16 -8.93
CA ASP A 260 -14.94 -30.86 -7.95
C ASP A 260 -13.59 -31.32 -8.51
N ILE A 261 -12.65 -30.40 -8.63
CA ILE A 261 -11.24 -30.72 -8.87
C ILE A 261 -10.48 -30.37 -7.58
N GLY A 262 -10.51 -31.27 -6.61
CA GLY A 262 -9.54 -31.30 -5.52
C GLY A 262 -9.20 -32.74 -5.16
N GLY A 263 -7.95 -33.22 -5.16
CA GLY A 263 -6.70 -32.57 -5.47
C GLY A 263 -5.67 -33.57 -5.98
N PHE A 264 -4.69 -33.04 -6.71
CA PHE A 264 -3.43 -33.71 -6.88
C PHE A 264 -2.72 -33.79 -5.54
N GLY A 265 -2.28 -34.99 -5.19
CA GLY A 265 -1.23 -35.20 -4.20
C GLY A 265 0.13 -34.63 -4.67
N PRO A 266 1.10 -34.57 -3.76
CA PRO A 266 2.32 -33.78 -3.93
C PRO A 266 3.27 -34.40 -4.97
N ARG A 267 3.80 -33.59 -5.90
CA ARG A 267 5.06 -33.91 -6.58
C ARG A 267 5.96 -32.69 -6.73
N SER A 268 7.24 -32.98 -6.55
CA SER A 268 8.39 -32.12 -6.80
C SER A 268 8.43 -31.64 -8.25
N TRP A 269 8.81 -30.38 -8.41
CA TRP A 269 8.83 -29.63 -9.65
C TRP A 269 9.75 -30.24 -10.73
N GLY A 270 9.15 -30.53 -11.88
CA GLY A 270 9.82 -30.95 -13.10
C GLY A 270 8.81 -31.13 -14.23
N GLY A 271 8.26 -30.02 -14.75
CA GLY A 271 7.35 -30.00 -15.89
C GLY A 271 5.89 -30.32 -15.54
N SER A 272 4.99 -29.42 -15.99
CA SER A 272 3.52 -29.53 -16.03
C SER A 272 2.75 -29.27 -14.71
N ALA A 273 2.21 -28.05 -14.61
CA ALA A 273 1.23 -27.62 -13.61
C ALA A 273 -0.20 -28.05 -14.02
N ILE A 274 -1.06 -28.24 -13.03
CA ILE A 274 -2.48 -28.58 -13.20
C ILE A 274 -3.32 -27.30 -13.20
N THR A 275 -4.05 -27.15 -14.30
CA THR A 275 -4.90 -26.06 -14.74
C THR A 275 -6.33 -26.29 -14.24
N GLY A 276 -6.72 -25.70 -13.10
CA GLY A 276 -8.10 -25.70 -12.62
C GLY A 276 -8.92 -24.66 -13.39
N VAL A 277 -9.54 -25.09 -14.50
CA VAL A 277 -10.20 -24.27 -15.55
C VAL A 277 -9.63 -22.84 -15.67
N GLU A 278 -8.34 -22.83 -15.92
CA GLU A 278 -7.61 -21.80 -16.64
C GLU A 278 -7.97 -21.98 -18.13
N GLY A 279 -8.44 -20.94 -18.80
CA GLY A 279 -8.85 -21.09 -20.21
C GLY A 279 -8.78 -19.80 -21.00
N ALA A 280 -8.27 -19.89 -22.23
CA ALA A 280 -8.26 -18.78 -23.15
C ALA A 280 -9.54 -18.74 -24.01
N ILE A 281 -10.31 -17.65 -23.97
CA ILE A 281 -11.49 -17.46 -24.84
C ILE A 281 -11.02 -16.68 -26.08
N LYS A 282 -11.17 -17.22 -27.29
CA LYS A 282 -10.89 -16.51 -28.55
C LYS A 282 -12.17 -16.31 -29.35
N VAL A 283 -12.65 -15.07 -29.42
CA VAL A 283 -13.83 -14.70 -30.23
C VAL A 283 -13.38 -14.35 -31.65
N PRO A 284 -13.85 -15.05 -32.70
CA PRO A 284 -13.40 -14.87 -34.08
C PRO A 284 -14.03 -13.64 -34.75
N ALA A 285 -13.36 -13.09 -35.78
CA ALA A 285 -13.69 -11.81 -36.41
C ALA A 285 -15.09 -11.72 -37.03
N ASN A 286 -15.66 -12.87 -37.39
CA ASN A 286 -16.99 -12.99 -37.97
C ASN A 286 -18.10 -13.22 -36.92
N SER A 287 -17.79 -13.21 -35.62
CA SER A 287 -18.81 -13.32 -34.57
C SER A 287 -19.74 -12.11 -34.61
N THR A 288 -21.03 -12.35 -34.77
CA THR A 288 -22.11 -11.35 -34.81
C THR A 288 -22.84 -11.17 -33.46
N LEU A 289 -22.40 -11.90 -32.43
CA LEU A 289 -22.97 -11.85 -31.08
C LEU A 289 -22.40 -10.65 -30.32
N ALA A 290 -23.27 -9.74 -29.88
CA ALA A 290 -22.90 -8.47 -29.23
C ALA A 290 -22.59 -8.57 -27.72
N ASN A 291 -22.61 -9.78 -27.15
CA ASN A 291 -22.53 -10.00 -25.70
C ASN A 291 -21.09 -10.09 -25.17
N HIS A 292 -20.93 -9.93 -23.84
CA HIS A 292 -19.64 -9.94 -23.13
C HIS A 292 -18.93 -11.30 -23.18
N ALA A 293 -17.59 -11.29 -23.17
CA ALA A 293 -16.75 -12.48 -23.02
C ALA A 293 -15.96 -12.39 -21.70
N ALA A 294 -16.09 -13.37 -20.79
CA ALA A 294 -15.46 -13.32 -19.46
C ALA A 294 -14.85 -14.68 -19.04
N GLY A 295 -13.72 -14.64 -18.33
CA GLY A 295 -13.05 -15.81 -17.75
C GLY A 295 -12.62 -15.55 -16.29
N VAL A 296 -12.68 -16.58 -15.44
CA VAL A 296 -12.46 -16.47 -13.98
C VAL A 296 -10.99 -16.74 -13.59
N ALA A 297 -10.16 -17.23 -14.52
CA ALA A 297 -8.69 -17.29 -14.38
C ALA A 297 -8.03 -17.61 -15.74
N GLY A 298 -8.08 -16.75 -16.77
CA GLY A 298 -7.56 -17.11 -18.10
C GLY A 298 -7.33 -15.95 -19.08
N HIS A 299 -7.10 -16.24 -20.37
CA HIS A 299 -6.73 -15.25 -21.42
C HIS A 299 -7.87 -15.03 -22.43
N VAL A 300 -8.59 -13.90 -22.37
CA VAL A 300 -9.68 -13.60 -23.33
C VAL A 300 -9.17 -12.70 -24.47
N THR A 301 -9.38 -13.09 -25.72
CA THR A 301 -9.06 -12.32 -26.94
C THR A 301 -10.27 -12.27 -27.86
N THR A 302 -10.56 -11.12 -28.48
CA THR A 302 -11.59 -11.02 -29.53
C THR A 302 -11.00 -10.35 -30.76
N SER A 303 -11.45 -10.80 -31.93
CA SER A 303 -11.18 -10.18 -33.23
C SER A 303 -12.45 -9.67 -33.91
N SER A 304 -13.61 -9.82 -33.26
CA SER A 304 -14.92 -9.39 -33.77
C SER A 304 -15.13 -7.89 -33.53
N PRO A 305 -15.63 -7.13 -34.54
CA PRO A 305 -15.86 -5.69 -34.43
C PRO A 305 -17.12 -5.32 -33.64
N VAL A 306 -17.90 -6.30 -33.17
CA VAL A 306 -19.20 -6.10 -32.52
C VAL A 306 -19.30 -6.74 -31.14
N THR A 307 -18.23 -7.36 -30.61
CA THR A 307 -18.22 -7.89 -29.23
C THR A 307 -18.21 -6.74 -28.21
N GLY A 308 -19.01 -6.84 -27.14
CA GLY A 308 -19.00 -5.90 -26.00
C GLY A 308 -17.76 -6.03 -25.09
N SER A 309 -17.90 -5.74 -23.78
CA SER A 309 -16.77 -5.73 -22.83
C SER A 309 -16.13 -7.12 -22.56
N LEU A 310 -14.82 -7.13 -22.30
CA LEU A 310 -14.03 -8.29 -21.86
C LEU A 310 -13.81 -8.25 -20.33
N GLY A 311 -14.09 -9.35 -19.62
CA GLY A 311 -13.95 -9.42 -18.16
C GLY A 311 -13.01 -10.52 -17.65
N LEU A 312 -12.18 -10.21 -16.65
CA LEU A 312 -11.35 -11.14 -15.87
C LEU A 312 -11.71 -10.99 -14.38
N TRP A 313 -12.06 -12.07 -13.69
CA TRP A 313 -12.64 -11.99 -12.33
C TRP A 313 -12.04 -13.06 -11.41
N GLY A 314 -11.49 -12.68 -10.25
CA GLY A 314 -11.16 -13.61 -9.17
C GLY A 314 -11.10 -12.94 -7.80
N ILE A 315 -11.53 -13.64 -6.75
CA ILE A 315 -11.44 -13.25 -5.32
C ILE A 315 -10.50 -14.27 -4.64
N GLY A 316 -9.53 -13.78 -3.88
CA GLY A 316 -8.69 -14.63 -3.02
C GLY A 316 -9.00 -14.40 -1.54
N ASN A 317 -9.72 -15.33 -0.91
CA ASN A 317 -9.88 -15.37 0.56
C ASN A 317 -8.69 -16.11 1.17
N VAL A 318 -7.88 -15.42 1.95
CA VAL A 318 -6.68 -15.97 2.58
C VAL A 318 -6.93 -16.07 4.08
N ALA A 319 -7.33 -17.26 4.54
CA ALA A 319 -7.65 -17.55 5.94
C ALA A 319 -6.40 -17.93 6.79
N ALA A 320 -5.20 -17.65 6.30
CA ALA A 320 -3.94 -18.08 6.91
C ALA A 320 -2.97 -16.92 7.15
N ASP A 321 -2.40 -16.88 8.34
CA ASP A 321 -1.41 -15.88 8.77
C ASP A 321 -0.14 -15.91 7.90
N GLY A 322 0.39 -14.73 7.54
CA GLY A 322 1.70 -14.60 6.90
C GLY A 322 1.77 -15.05 5.43
N CYS A 323 0.62 -15.30 4.79
CA CYS A 323 0.55 -15.67 3.38
C CYS A 323 0.87 -14.48 2.45
N ILE A 324 1.45 -14.81 1.29
CA ILE A 324 1.68 -13.90 0.17
C ILE A 324 0.47 -14.04 -0.76
N ALA A 325 -0.25 -12.94 -1.03
CA ALA A 325 -1.42 -12.93 -1.91
C ALA A 325 -1.15 -12.10 -3.18
N PHE A 326 -1.72 -12.54 -4.32
CA PHE A 326 -1.60 -11.89 -5.63
C PHE A 326 -3.00 -11.74 -6.26
N GLY A 327 -3.30 -10.58 -6.88
CA GLY A 327 -4.55 -10.34 -7.62
C GLY A 327 -5.38 -9.16 -7.10
N GLY A 328 -6.50 -8.86 -7.77
CA GLY A 328 -7.44 -7.82 -7.34
C GLY A 328 -8.34 -8.32 -6.21
N ASN A 329 -8.53 -7.52 -5.16
CA ASN A 329 -9.46 -7.76 -4.04
C ASN A 329 -9.13 -8.96 -3.11
N THR A 330 -7.97 -8.94 -2.46
CA THR A 330 -7.60 -9.92 -1.42
C THR A 330 -8.15 -9.50 -0.04
N VAL A 331 -8.84 -10.42 0.65
CA VAL A 331 -9.37 -10.22 2.02
C VAL A 331 -8.58 -11.11 2.98
N ALA A 332 -8.08 -10.52 4.08
CA ALA A 332 -7.42 -11.25 5.17
C ALA A 332 -8.30 -11.19 6.41
N GLU A 333 -8.67 -12.36 6.96
CA GLU A 333 -9.60 -12.45 8.09
C GLU A 333 -8.96 -12.25 9.46
N ASP A 334 -7.62 -12.34 9.59
CA ASP A 334 -6.93 -12.05 10.85
C ASP A 334 -5.44 -11.67 10.67
N LYS A 335 -4.97 -10.69 11.47
CA LYS A 335 -3.57 -10.20 11.64
C LYS A 335 -2.76 -9.78 10.40
N GLY A 336 -3.37 -9.71 9.22
CA GLY A 336 -2.83 -9.04 8.03
C GLY A 336 -1.75 -9.83 7.26
N PHE A 337 -1.35 -9.27 6.12
CA PHE A 337 -0.34 -9.87 5.24
C PHE A 337 1.07 -9.84 5.84
N ASN A 338 1.96 -10.70 5.33
CA ASN A 338 3.39 -10.65 5.68
C ASN A 338 3.96 -9.22 5.46
N ASN A 339 4.74 -8.73 6.43
CA ASN A 339 5.31 -7.38 6.49
C ASN A 339 6.15 -6.96 5.28
N THR A 340 6.49 -7.88 4.38
CA THR A 340 7.43 -7.60 3.29
C THR A 340 6.79 -7.47 1.92
N ASN A 341 5.63 -8.06 1.59
CA ASN A 341 5.19 -8.14 0.19
C ASN A 341 3.67 -8.34 -0.01
N LEU A 342 2.92 -7.25 -0.17
CA LEU A 342 1.68 -7.25 -0.96
C LEU A 342 2.01 -6.66 -2.34
N TRP A 343 1.81 -7.45 -3.40
CA TRP A 343 2.02 -7.00 -4.78
C TRP A 343 0.64 -6.72 -5.36
N GLY A 344 0.36 -5.45 -5.68
CA GLY A 344 -0.95 -5.00 -6.16
C GLY A 344 -1.33 -5.59 -7.52
N LEU A 345 -2.57 -5.36 -7.94
CA LEU A 345 -3.05 -5.67 -9.29
C LEU A 345 -2.28 -4.83 -10.34
N GLU A 346 -1.56 -5.49 -11.24
CA GLU A 346 -1.00 -4.84 -12.44
C GLU A 346 -2.09 -4.75 -13.51
N VAL A 347 -2.46 -3.53 -13.92
CA VAL A 347 -3.47 -3.26 -14.95
C VAL A 347 -2.80 -2.60 -16.15
N ASP A 348 -2.46 -3.41 -17.16
CA ASP A 348 -1.90 -2.92 -18.42
C ASP A 348 -3.01 -2.55 -19.42
N ILE A 349 -3.06 -1.28 -19.85
CA ILE A 349 -4.01 -0.81 -20.87
C ILE A 349 -3.26 -0.51 -22.17
N ASN A 350 -3.19 -1.49 -23.06
CA ASN A 350 -2.54 -1.34 -24.37
C ASN A 350 -3.53 -0.94 -25.46
N MET A 351 -3.37 0.27 -26.01
CA MET A 351 -4.26 0.84 -27.03
C MET A 351 -3.59 0.84 -28.41
N HIS A 352 -4.17 0.11 -29.38
CA HIS A 352 -3.56 -0.08 -30.71
C HIS A 352 -4.33 0.58 -31.87
N ASN A 353 -5.52 1.15 -31.62
CA ASN A 353 -6.30 1.84 -32.66
C ASN A 353 -6.67 3.28 -32.22
N SER A 354 -6.97 4.15 -33.18
CA SER A 354 -7.26 5.57 -32.94
C SER A 354 -8.64 5.87 -32.34
N ASN A 355 -9.52 4.85 -32.24
CA ASN A 355 -10.92 5.02 -31.86
C ASN A 355 -11.24 4.40 -30.49
N THR A 356 -10.29 3.71 -29.85
CA THR A 356 -10.44 3.22 -28.47
C THR A 356 -10.22 4.38 -27.50
N ILE A 357 -11.10 4.50 -26.50
CA ILE A 357 -10.97 5.45 -25.40
C ILE A 357 -10.82 4.63 -24.12
N ALA A 358 -9.68 4.71 -23.46
CA ALA A 358 -9.54 4.22 -22.09
C ALA A 358 -10.11 5.29 -21.15
N ARG A 359 -11.20 4.98 -20.45
CA ARG A 359 -11.65 5.76 -19.30
C ARG A 359 -10.92 5.16 -18.08
N GLY A 360 -10.29 6.00 -17.26
CA GLY A 360 -9.27 5.60 -16.27
C GLY A 360 -9.67 4.47 -15.30
N ILE A 361 -8.71 4.03 -14.49
CA ILE A 361 -8.93 3.00 -13.46
C ILE A 361 -9.67 3.66 -12.27
N ASP A 362 -10.90 3.21 -11.99
CA ASP A 362 -11.64 3.57 -10.77
C ASP A 362 -11.30 2.56 -9.67
N VAL A 363 -10.68 3.03 -8.60
CA VAL A 363 -10.29 2.23 -7.44
C VAL A 363 -11.08 2.72 -6.24
N THR A 364 -12.16 2.02 -5.91
CA THR A 364 -13.03 2.34 -4.79
C THR A 364 -12.81 1.32 -3.66
N GLY A 365 -12.43 1.77 -2.48
CA GLY A 365 -12.27 0.92 -1.31
C GLY A 365 -12.20 1.74 -0.02
N GLY A 366 -12.91 1.29 1.01
CA GLY A 366 -12.88 1.85 2.35
C GLY A 366 -12.79 0.71 3.36
N GLY A 367 -11.81 0.79 4.26
CA GLY A 367 -11.64 -0.15 5.36
C GLY A 367 -11.15 0.59 6.61
N PRO A 368 -11.59 0.19 7.81
CA PRO A 368 -11.04 0.72 9.06
C PRO A 368 -9.57 0.30 9.15
N VAL A 369 -8.66 1.26 9.19
CA VAL A 369 -7.23 1.00 9.44
C VAL A 369 -7.02 1.19 10.94
N ASP A 370 -6.56 0.15 11.64
CA ASP A 370 -6.20 0.25 13.05
C ASP A 370 -5.01 1.19 13.25
N GLY A 371 -5.06 2.00 14.32
CA GLY A 371 -4.02 2.96 14.65
C GLY A 371 -2.66 2.31 14.83
N GLY A 372 -1.68 2.71 14.02
CA GLY A 372 -0.29 2.25 14.09
C GLY A 372 0.27 1.58 12.82
N GLN A 373 -0.55 1.37 11.78
CA GLN A 373 -0.11 0.79 10.51
C GLN A 373 0.10 1.85 9.41
N ILE A 374 1.10 1.65 8.55
CA ILE A 374 1.36 2.51 7.38
C ILE A 374 0.42 2.09 6.25
N SER A 375 -0.69 2.79 6.08
CA SER A 375 -1.60 2.63 4.95
C SER A 375 -1.24 3.60 3.83
N ILE A 376 -0.89 3.09 2.66
CA ILE A 376 -0.64 3.88 1.45
C ILE A 376 -1.89 3.82 0.58
N GLY A 377 -2.61 4.93 0.44
CA GLY A 377 -3.88 4.98 -0.31
C GLY A 377 -3.69 4.76 -1.81
N TYR A 378 -2.71 5.44 -2.41
CA TYR A 378 -2.42 5.35 -3.84
C TYR A 378 -0.91 5.51 -4.11
N ARG A 379 -0.30 4.57 -4.84
CA ARG A 379 1.08 4.66 -5.33
C ARG A 379 1.09 4.53 -6.85
N LEU A 380 1.38 5.61 -7.56
CA LEU A 380 1.62 5.61 -9.00
C LEU A 380 3.11 5.42 -9.27
N GLY A 381 3.49 4.27 -9.83
CA GLY A 381 4.86 4.01 -10.31
C GLY A 381 5.15 4.70 -11.65
N PRO A 382 6.42 4.78 -12.09
CA PRO A 382 6.75 5.39 -13.38
C PRO A 382 6.04 4.63 -14.52
N MET A 383 5.25 5.33 -15.32
CA MET A 383 4.65 4.78 -16.54
C MET A 383 5.75 4.65 -17.60
N GLY A 384 6.25 3.44 -17.84
CA GLY A 384 7.29 3.18 -18.82
C GLY A 384 6.81 3.46 -20.25
N ALA A 385 7.58 4.24 -21.02
CA ALA A 385 7.39 4.37 -22.46
C ALA A 385 8.19 3.27 -23.18
N PHE A 386 7.58 2.11 -23.42
CA PHE A 386 8.28 0.94 -23.96
C PHE A 386 8.35 0.87 -25.50
N TYR A 387 8.09 1.95 -26.24
CA TYR A 387 8.14 1.92 -27.71
C TYR A 387 8.87 3.10 -28.34
N ASN A 388 9.63 2.80 -29.41
CA ASN A 388 10.34 3.77 -30.24
C ASN A 388 9.60 3.94 -31.59
N PRO A 389 9.18 5.15 -32.01
CA PRO A 389 9.24 6.41 -31.27
C PRO A 389 8.17 6.50 -30.15
N PRO A 390 8.46 7.21 -29.05
CA PRO A 390 7.57 7.28 -27.89
C PRO A 390 6.27 8.00 -28.25
N LYS A 391 5.16 7.27 -28.23
CA LYS A 391 3.81 7.86 -28.32
C LYS A 391 3.45 8.43 -26.95
N ARG A 392 3.44 9.76 -26.84
CA ARG A 392 3.09 10.48 -25.61
C ARG A 392 1.56 10.54 -25.47
N TRP A 393 1.08 10.40 -24.24
CA TRP A 393 -0.32 10.63 -23.90
C TRP A 393 -0.65 12.11 -24.19
N LYS A 394 -1.79 12.40 -24.85
CA LYS A 394 -2.22 13.78 -25.12
C LYS A 394 -2.71 14.50 -23.85
N PHE A 395 -3.25 13.74 -22.89
CA PHE A 395 -3.67 14.20 -21.57
C PHE A 395 -3.35 13.09 -20.56
N GLY A 396 -2.44 13.35 -19.63
CA GLY A 396 -1.97 12.40 -18.62
C GLY A 396 -0.85 13.02 -17.79
N TRP A 397 -0.79 12.67 -16.52
CA TRP A 397 0.25 13.16 -15.61
C TRP A 397 1.56 12.43 -15.92
N GLN A 398 2.50 13.12 -16.57
CA GLN A 398 3.77 12.57 -17.01
C GLN A 398 4.85 12.80 -15.93
N SER A 399 5.19 11.75 -15.19
CA SER A 399 6.42 11.71 -14.39
C SER A 399 7.52 11.11 -15.26
N THR A 400 8.37 11.95 -15.86
CA THR A 400 9.52 11.48 -16.64
C THR A 400 10.76 12.32 -16.37
N ASP A 401 11.85 11.65 -16.00
CA ASP A 401 13.20 12.13 -16.28
C ASP A 401 14.17 11.01 -16.73
N GLY A 402 13.70 9.77 -16.90
CA GLY A 402 14.57 8.67 -17.34
C GLY A 402 15.67 8.29 -16.33
N ALA A 403 15.65 8.84 -15.11
CA ALA A 403 16.57 8.49 -14.05
C ALA A 403 15.89 8.57 -12.67
N ALA A 404 15.44 7.40 -12.19
CA ALA A 404 14.92 7.15 -10.83
C ALA A 404 13.57 7.82 -10.47
N ALA A 405 12.49 7.12 -10.85
CA ALA A 405 11.20 7.00 -10.16
C ALA A 405 10.78 8.17 -9.22
N VAL A 406 10.04 9.13 -9.78
CA VAL A 406 9.22 10.08 -9.02
C VAL A 406 7.79 9.55 -8.97
N GLY A 407 7.25 9.35 -7.77
CA GLY A 407 5.86 8.95 -7.52
C GLY A 407 5.13 10.01 -6.70
N MET A 408 3.82 10.15 -6.95
CA MET A 408 2.92 10.98 -6.15
C MET A 408 2.15 10.10 -5.17
N GLU A 409 2.13 10.50 -3.90
CA GLU A 409 1.34 9.85 -2.86
C GLU A 409 0.24 10.79 -2.37
N LEU A 410 -0.99 10.28 -2.36
CA LEU A 410 -2.17 10.93 -1.79
C LEU A 410 -2.60 10.08 -0.59
N GLY A 411 -2.50 10.64 0.62
CA GLY A 411 -2.81 9.93 1.85
C GLY A 411 -3.00 10.84 3.07
N THR A 412 -3.65 10.29 4.10
CA THR A 412 -3.72 10.88 5.43
C THR A 412 -2.48 10.48 6.22
N LEU A 413 -1.73 11.45 6.76
CA LEU A 413 -0.69 11.13 7.74
C LEU A 413 -1.35 11.03 9.12
N VAL A 414 -1.54 9.81 9.63
CA VAL A 414 -1.81 9.62 11.05
C VAL A 414 -0.46 9.66 11.78
N MET A 415 -0.06 10.86 12.22
CA MET A 415 0.97 10.98 13.25
C MET A 415 0.30 11.50 14.52
N SER A 416 0.01 10.56 15.43
CA SER A 416 -0.56 10.75 16.78
C SER A 416 -1.85 11.58 16.88
N ALA A 417 -2.95 10.90 17.23
CA ALA A 417 -4.21 11.31 17.86
C ALA A 417 -4.88 12.70 17.66
N GLU A 418 -4.23 13.80 17.25
CA GLU A 418 -4.90 15.13 17.25
C GLU A 418 -4.70 16.02 16.00
N SER A 419 -3.98 15.60 14.95
CA SER A 419 -3.84 16.42 13.73
C SER A 419 -3.84 15.60 12.44
N PRO A 420 -4.99 15.30 11.81
CA PRO A 420 -5.04 14.61 10.53
C PRO A 420 -4.73 15.59 9.38
N SER A 421 -3.45 15.82 9.08
CA SER A 421 -3.07 16.56 7.87
C SER A 421 -3.17 15.65 6.63
N GLN A 422 -3.77 16.17 5.55
CA GLN A 422 -3.72 15.54 4.24
C GLN A 422 -2.50 16.06 3.48
N ALA A 423 -1.72 15.15 2.90
CA ALA A 423 -0.49 15.50 2.20
C ALA A 423 -0.52 15.00 0.76
N ILE A 424 -0.09 15.86 -0.17
CA ILE A 424 0.40 15.42 -1.49
C ILE A 424 1.91 15.34 -1.38
N GLN A 425 2.45 14.13 -1.32
CA GLN A 425 3.87 13.92 -1.17
C GLN A 425 4.51 13.55 -2.51
N PHE A 426 5.57 14.28 -2.87
CA PHE A 426 6.44 13.95 -3.99
C PHE A 426 7.70 13.29 -3.44
N ARG A 427 7.86 11.98 -3.70
CA ARG A 427 9.04 11.22 -3.26
C ARG A 427 10.11 11.18 -4.34
N ARG A 428 11.37 11.34 -3.93
CA ARG A 428 12.53 11.08 -4.78
C ARG A 428 13.17 9.77 -4.33
N ARG A 429 13.37 8.83 -5.25
CA ARG A 429 14.15 7.61 -4.98
C ARG A 429 15.55 7.80 -5.55
N THR A 430 16.59 7.65 -4.73
CA THR A 430 17.97 7.65 -5.22
C THR A 430 18.71 6.53 -4.50
N GLY A 431 19.30 5.58 -5.24
CA GLY A 431 20.08 4.47 -4.65
C GLY A 431 19.26 3.48 -3.80
N GLY A 432 18.01 3.21 -4.17
CA GLY A 432 17.16 2.22 -3.48
C GLY A 432 16.43 2.73 -2.23
N VAL A 433 16.88 3.84 -1.64
CA VAL A 433 16.23 4.50 -0.49
C VAL A 433 15.23 5.54 -1.00
N ALA A 434 14.00 5.50 -0.49
CA ALA A 434 13.01 6.57 -0.70
C ALA A 434 13.30 7.67 0.32
N SER A 435 13.73 8.84 -0.16
CA SER A 435 13.86 10.02 0.69
C SER A 435 12.67 10.93 0.42
N ASN A 436 12.14 11.53 1.49
CA ASN A 436 11.12 12.56 1.37
C ASN A 436 11.68 13.70 0.49
N GLY A 437 10.97 14.04 -0.59
CA GLY A 437 11.37 15.14 -1.48
C GLY A 437 10.76 16.45 -0.98
N ALA A 438 9.54 16.73 -1.44
CA ALA A 438 8.74 17.86 -0.99
C ALA A 438 7.30 17.41 -0.73
N ARG A 439 6.59 18.14 0.13
CA ARG A 439 5.17 17.90 0.40
C ARG A 439 4.38 19.20 0.41
N LEU A 440 3.15 19.12 -0.11
CA LEU A 440 2.11 20.11 0.14
C LEU A 440 1.20 19.55 1.23
N LEU A 441 1.08 20.27 2.33
CA LEU A 441 0.23 19.92 3.47
C LEU A 441 -0.96 20.85 3.53
N VAL A 442 -2.13 20.29 3.82
CA VAL A 442 -3.30 21.05 4.28
C VAL A 442 -3.55 20.67 5.74
N GLY A 443 -3.40 21.63 6.65
CA GLY A 443 -3.63 21.45 8.07
C GLY A 443 -5.11 21.54 8.44
N ALA A 444 -5.43 21.15 9.68
CA ALA A 444 -6.81 21.07 10.16
C ALA A 444 -7.51 22.44 10.24
N ALA A 445 -6.74 23.53 10.31
CA ALA A 445 -7.25 24.89 10.27
C ALA A 445 -7.37 25.44 8.83
N GLY A 446 -7.11 24.63 7.81
CA GLY A 446 -7.09 25.04 6.40
C GLY A 446 -5.81 25.73 5.95
N ASP A 447 -4.75 25.73 6.77
CA ASP A 447 -3.44 26.24 6.39
C ASP A 447 -2.78 25.36 5.32
N MET A 448 -2.15 26.00 4.34
CA MET A 448 -1.43 25.32 3.27
C MET A 448 0.06 25.54 3.43
N GLN A 449 0.82 24.45 3.59
CA GLN A 449 2.27 24.50 3.78
C GLN A 449 3.01 23.75 2.67
N VAL A 450 4.01 24.39 2.09
CA VAL A 450 5.03 23.74 1.25
C VAL A 450 6.23 23.42 2.13
N ASP A 451 6.55 22.14 2.28
CA ASP A 451 7.71 21.67 3.05
C ASP A 451 8.70 20.97 2.12
N ALA A 452 9.89 21.55 2.00
CA ALA A 452 10.98 21.05 1.17
C ALA A 452 12.06 20.41 2.04
N GLN A 453 12.28 19.10 1.88
CA GLN A 453 13.24 18.33 2.67
C GLN A 453 14.58 18.17 1.94
N ASN A 454 15.10 19.28 1.42
CA ASN A 454 16.34 19.31 0.65
C ASN A 454 17.52 19.86 1.47
N SER A 455 18.75 19.54 1.07
CA SER A 455 19.96 20.07 1.74
C SER A 455 20.52 21.33 1.06
N ASN A 456 20.43 21.42 -0.27
CA ASN A 456 21.11 22.45 -1.08
C ASN A 456 20.25 22.95 -2.28
N GLY A 457 18.93 22.72 -2.27
CA GLY A 457 18.02 23.09 -3.37
C GLY A 457 17.08 24.24 -2.99
N ASN A 458 16.46 24.88 -3.99
CA ASN A 458 15.41 25.87 -3.73
C ASN A 458 14.22 25.21 -3.02
N GLY A 459 13.69 25.83 -1.96
CA GLY A 459 12.49 25.36 -1.26
C GLY A 459 11.20 25.58 -2.06
N LEU A 460 11.11 26.70 -2.78
CA LEU A 460 10.03 27.06 -3.69
C LEU A 460 10.63 27.85 -4.87
N SER A 461 10.22 27.53 -6.10
CA SER A 461 10.56 28.28 -7.32
C SER A 461 9.28 28.67 -8.04
N LEU A 462 9.15 29.96 -8.37
CA LEU A 462 8.04 30.52 -9.15
C LEU A 462 8.67 31.14 -10.41
N ASP A 463 8.32 30.64 -11.59
CA ASP A 463 9.00 31.02 -12.84
C ASP A 463 8.00 31.22 -13.99
N THR A 464 8.20 32.28 -14.79
CA THR A 464 7.48 32.51 -16.04
C THR A 464 8.46 32.66 -17.20
N GLN A 465 8.23 31.93 -18.29
CA GLN A 465 9.11 31.93 -19.46
C GLN A 465 8.68 32.97 -20.53
N LYS A 466 7.62 33.73 -20.27
CA LYS A 466 7.07 34.69 -21.24
C LYS A 466 7.76 36.04 -21.07
N THR A 467 8.48 36.48 -22.10
CA THR A 467 9.15 37.80 -22.13
C THR A 467 8.17 38.97 -22.17
N THR A 468 6.89 38.70 -22.43
CA THR A 468 5.80 39.68 -22.43
C THR A 468 4.92 39.60 -21.18
N PHE A 469 5.32 38.86 -20.15
CA PHE A 469 4.54 38.74 -18.93
C PHE A 469 4.40 40.12 -18.25
N ALA A 470 3.15 40.49 -17.91
CA ALA A 470 2.80 41.81 -17.39
C ALA A 470 1.76 41.69 -16.25
N ASN A 471 2.04 40.83 -15.28
CA ASN A 471 1.20 40.61 -14.10
C ASN A 471 2.07 40.18 -12.90
N ASP A 472 1.46 39.73 -11.80
CA ASP A 472 2.17 39.31 -10.59
C ASP A 472 2.60 37.85 -10.64
N LEU A 473 3.87 37.59 -10.36
CA LEU A 473 4.39 36.22 -10.16
C LEU A 473 4.02 35.67 -8.77
N LEU A 474 3.91 36.56 -7.78
CA LEU A 474 3.42 36.29 -6.43
C LEU A 474 2.46 37.42 -6.03
N TYR A 475 1.19 37.07 -5.79
CA TYR A 475 0.15 37.99 -5.36
C TYR A 475 -0.28 37.66 -3.92
N MET A 476 -0.20 38.64 -3.02
CA MET A 476 -0.54 38.49 -1.60
C MET A 476 -1.67 39.45 -1.24
N ASN A 477 -2.83 38.93 -0.87
CA ASN A 477 -4.01 39.71 -0.52
C ASN A 477 -4.58 39.30 0.84
N VAL A 478 -4.98 40.28 1.64
CA VAL A 478 -5.61 40.10 2.94
C VAL A 478 -6.76 41.09 3.03
N ALA A 479 -7.97 40.62 3.38
CA ALA A 479 -9.16 41.47 3.47
C ALA A 479 -9.10 42.51 4.60
N ARG A 480 -8.27 42.26 5.62
CA ARG A 480 -8.07 43.15 6.77
C ARG A 480 -7.37 44.46 6.34
N ALA A 481 -7.85 45.58 6.86
CA ALA A 481 -7.20 46.87 6.70
C ALA A 481 -5.74 46.85 7.19
N GLY A 482 -4.86 47.57 6.49
CA GLY A 482 -3.43 47.60 6.78
C GLY A 482 -3.13 48.02 8.23
N SER A 483 -2.46 47.15 8.97
CA SER A 483 -2.18 47.31 10.40
C SER A 483 -0.91 46.55 10.81
N THR A 484 -0.42 46.79 12.02
CA THR A 484 0.76 46.11 12.57
C THR A 484 0.46 44.68 13.06
N SER A 485 -0.81 44.27 13.08
CA SER A 485 -1.27 42.99 13.64
C SER A 485 -1.03 41.77 12.73
N PHE A 486 -0.63 41.97 11.47
CA PHE A 486 -0.34 40.89 10.54
C PHE A 486 0.86 41.22 9.65
N ASN A 487 1.29 40.26 8.84
CA ASN A 487 2.43 40.40 7.93
C ASN A 487 2.07 39.78 6.58
N PHE A 488 2.58 40.37 5.51
CA PHE A 488 2.53 39.76 4.18
C PHE A 488 3.65 38.73 4.01
N LEU A 489 4.84 39.02 4.56
CA LEU A 489 6.00 38.13 4.50
C LEU A 489 6.77 38.18 5.82
N ARG A 490 7.28 37.02 6.25
CA ARG A 490 8.17 36.89 7.40
C ARG A 490 9.16 35.75 7.13
N ALA A 491 10.46 36.05 7.18
CA ALA A 491 11.52 35.06 6.97
C ALA A 491 12.34 34.89 8.25
N PHE A 492 12.63 33.65 8.59
CA PHE A 492 13.29 33.29 9.83
C PHE A 492 14.62 32.58 9.61
N SER A 493 15.53 32.71 10.58
CA SER A 493 16.70 31.86 10.77
C SER A 493 16.57 31.06 12.08
N GLY A 494 17.50 30.13 12.32
CA GLY A 494 17.60 29.41 13.60
C GLY A 494 16.39 28.55 13.97
N ASN A 495 15.72 27.92 12.98
CA ASN A 495 14.52 27.10 13.20
C ASN A 495 13.33 27.89 13.80
N LEU A 496 12.95 28.98 13.11
CA LEU A 496 11.87 29.91 13.51
C LEU A 496 12.17 30.73 14.77
N ALA A 497 13.43 30.75 15.23
CA ALA A 497 13.82 31.46 16.44
C ALA A 497 13.99 32.96 16.23
N ASP A 498 14.45 33.37 15.03
CA ASP A 498 14.85 34.75 14.77
C ASP A 498 14.29 35.25 13.43
N VAL A 499 13.80 36.49 13.39
CA VAL A 499 13.21 37.09 12.18
C VAL A 499 14.24 38.00 11.53
N GLU A 500 14.72 37.62 10.35
CA GLU A 500 15.75 38.37 9.63
C GLU A 500 15.18 39.51 8.78
N ILE A 501 14.01 39.27 8.18
CA ILE A 501 13.31 40.24 7.33
C ILE A 501 11.79 40.04 7.38
N MET A 502 11.04 41.15 7.37
CA MET A 502 9.59 41.17 7.47
C MET A 502 8.98 42.27 6.60
N ILE A 503 7.87 41.93 5.91
CA ILE A 503 6.96 42.90 5.30
C ILE A 503 5.66 42.87 6.11
N ARG A 504 5.42 43.95 6.85
CA ARG A 504 4.31 44.04 7.80
C ARG A 504 3.03 44.53 7.11
N GLY A 505 1.87 44.23 7.70
CA GLY A 505 0.55 44.47 7.12
C GLY A 505 0.21 45.95 6.87
N ASP A 506 0.90 46.87 7.53
CA ASP A 506 0.77 48.31 7.30
C ASP A 506 1.74 48.87 6.25
N GLY A 507 2.52 47.99 5.62
CA GLY A 507 3.44 48.28 4.52
C GLY A 507 4.88 48.56 4.94
N SER A 508 5.23 48.47 6.23
CA SER A 508 6.62 48.66 6.67
C SER A 508 7.48 47.45 6.32
N VAL A 509 8.70 47.68 5.85
CA VAL A 509 9.72 46.65 5.65
C VAL A 509 10.75 46.77 6.78
N LEU A 510 11.01 45.67 7.49
CA LEU A 510 12.00 45.58 8.55
C LEU A 510 13.05 44.56 8.16
N SER A 511 14.32 44.86 8.44
CA SER A 511 15.47 44.00 8.14
C SER A 511 16.57 44.25 9.17
N ASP A 512 17.18 43.18 9.67
CA ASP A 512 18.34 43.27 10.57
C ASP A 512 19.62 43.67 9.82
N GLY A 513 19.68 43.36 8.52
CA GLY A 513 20.74 43.78 7.61
C GLY A 513 20.50 45.15 6.96
N ALA A 514 21.53 45.67 6.29
CA ALA A 514 21.49 46.95 5.59
C ALA A 514 20.76 46.87 4.23
N TYR A 515 20.09 47.97 3.85
CA TYR A 515 19.62 48.19 2.48
C TYR A 515 20.76 48.73 1.62
N SER A 516 21.05 48.08 0.48
CA SER A 516 22.11 48.50 -0.44
C SER A 516 21.59 48.57 -1.88
N GLY A 517 21.96 49.63 -2.59
CA GLY A 517 21.59 49.88 -3.98
C GLY A 517 22.71 50.59 -4.72
N ALA A 518 22.65 50.62 -6.06
CA ALA A 518 23.69 51.22 -6.89
C ALA A 518 23.63 52.77 -6.96
N GLY A 519 22.56 53.37 -6.45
CA GLY A 519 22.42 54.83 -6.32
C GLY A 519 23.48 55.41 -5.38
N ALA A 520 23.80 56.70 -5.55
CA ALA A 520 24.95 57.31 -4.86
C ALA A 520 24.60 58.46 -3.90
N ASP A 521 23.34 58.86 -3.86
CA ASP A 521 22.82 59.99 -3.11
C ASP A 521 21.48 59.69 -2.43
N TYR A 522 21.15 60.52 -1.45
CA TYR A 522 19.84 60.58 -0.81
C TYR A 522 19.07 61.76 -1.40
N ALA A 523 17.85 61.51 -1.87
CA ALA A 523 17.02 62.54 -2.49
C ALA A 523 15.60 62.56 -1.91
N GLU A 524 14.91 63.67 -2.09
CA GLU A 524 13.48 63.81 -1.81
C GLU A 524 12.77 64.51 -2.98
N TYR A 525 11.48 64.29 -3.13
CA TYR A 525 10.67 64.99 -4.13
C TYR A 525 10.34 66.42 -3.67
N PHE A 526 10.53 67.37 -4.58
CA PHE A 526 10.11 68.77 -4.45
C PHE A 526 9.33 69.21 -5.68
N GLU A 527 8.44 70.19 -5.50
CA GLU A 527 7.71 70.80 -6.60
C GLU A 527 8.48 72.01 -7.16
N TRP A 528 8.54 72.16 -8.48
CA TRP A 528 9.08 73.34 -9.14
C TRP A 528 8.19 74.56 -8.93
N ALA A 529 8.80 75.71 -8.63
CA ALA A 529 8.09 76.97 -8.46
C ALA A 529 7.32 77.41 -9.73
N ASP A 530 7.87 77.08 -10.90
CA ASP A 530 7.26 77.36 -12.21
C ASP A 530 6.38 76.20 -12.73
N GLY A 531 6.32 75.07 -12.03
CA GLY A 531 5.60 73.86 -12.43
C GLY A 531 6.20 73.09 -13.61
N ASN A 532 7.32 73.55 -14.18
CA ASN A 532 7.98 72.94 -15.36
C ASN A 532 7.00 72.51 -16.49
N PRO A 533 6.11 73.40 -16.98
CA PRO A 533 5.01 73.02 -17.87
C PRO A 533 5.46 72.48 -19.24
N ALA A 534 6.71 72.76 -19.63
CA ALA A 534 7.29 72.26 -20.87
C ALA A 534 8.01 70.91 -20.73
N GLY A 535 8.08 70.34 -19.51
CA GLY A 535 8.73 69.05 -19.26
C GLY A 535 10.23 69.07 -19.56
N GLU A 536 10.92 70.17 -19.23
CA GLU A 536 12.34 70.35 -19.53
C GLU A 536 13.20 69.34 -18.76
N ASP A 537 14.27 68.83 -19.39
CA ASP A 537 15.30 68.10 -18.68
C ASP A 537 16.08 69.09 -17.80
N ARG A 538 15.90 68.95 -16.48
CA ARG A 538 16.53 69.79 -15.46
C ARG A 538 17.59 69.05 -14.64
N ARG A 539 18.00 67.85 -15.09
CA ARG A 539 18.98 67.01 -14.38
C ARG A 539 20.31 67.74 -14.20
N GLY A 540 20.84 67.68 -12.97
CA GLY A 540 22.09 68.31 -12.57
C GLY A 540 22.04 69.83 -12.45
N LEU A 541 20.86 70.47 -12.49
CA LEU A 541 20.73 71.85 -12.02
C LEU A 541 20.84 71.89 -10.50
N THR A 542 21.55 72.88 -9.97
CA THR A 542 21.51 73.18 -8.53
C THR A 542 20.28 74.01 -8.23
N VAL A 543 19.75 73.87 -7.01
CA VAL A 543 18.46 74.47 -6.64
C VAL A 543 18.53 75.18 -5.30
N VAL A 544 17.64 76.18 -5.17
CA VAL A 544 17.31 76.86 -3.90
C VAL A 544 15.81 76.71 -3.63
N ILE A 545 15.40 76.96 -2.38
CA ILE A 545 14.00 76.92 -1.98
C ILE A 545 13.40 78.32 -1.97
N GLU A 546 12.25 78.48 -2.61
CA GLU A 546 11.44 79.69 -2.62
C GLU A 546 9.98 79.33 -2.36
N ASN A 547 9.40 79.89 -1.29
CA ASN A 547 8.00 79.64 -0.87
C ASN A 547 7.63 78.13 -0.80
N GLY A 548 8.57 77.30 -0.33
CA GLY A 548 8.36 75.85 -0.20
C GLY A 548 8.53 75.05 -1.49
N LYS A 549 8.86 75.69 -2.61
CA LYS A 549 9.11 75.06 -3.92
C LYS A 549 10.57 75.25 -4.35
N VAL A 550 11.04 74.45 -5.30
CA VAL A 550 12.39 74.56 -5.85
C VAL A 550 12.43 75.44 -7.09
N ARG A 551 13.51 76.20 -7.24
CA ARG A 551 13.90 76.84 -8.50
C ARG A 551 15.39 76.64 -8.76
N GLY A 552 15.81 76.78 -10.02
CA GLY A 552 17.23 76.73 -10.37
C GLY A 552 18.01 77.84 -9.66
N ALA A 553 19.19 77.50 -9.17
CA ALA A 553 20.09 78.47 -8.56
C ALA A 553 20.72 79.38 -9.63
N THR A 554 20.82 80.67 -9.32
CA THR A 554 21.49 81.67 -10.17
C THR A 554 22.80 82.13 -9.52
N PRO A 555 23.71 82.78 -10.26
CA PRO A 555 24.95 83.31 -9.69
C PRO A 555 24.76 84.36 -8.59
N GLU A 556 23.56 84.93 -8.46
CA GLU A 556 23.19 85.91 -7.43
C GLU A 556 22.70 85.26 -6.13
N ASP A 557 22.37 83.96 -6.15
CA ASP A 557 21.97 83.24 -4.95
C ASP A 557 23.15 83.04 -4.00
N ASP A 558 22.91 83.18 -2.69
CA ASP A 558 23.90 82.84 -1.67
C ASP A 558 24.20 81.33 -1.77
N ALA A 559 25.48 80.97 -1.79
CA ALA A 559 25.92 79.58 -1.83
C ALA A 559 25.43 78.79 -0.60
N ALA A 560 25.19 79.45 0.54
CA ALA A 560 24.58 78.83 1.71
C ALA A 560 23.09 78.48 1.51
N ALA A 561 22.41 79.09 0.53
CA ALA A 561 21.01 78.82 0.20
C ALA A 561 20.82 77.68 -0.80
N ILE A 562 21.89 77.18 -1.42
CA ILE A 562 21.85 76.06 -2.37
C ILE A 562 21.67 74.75 -1.60
N VAL A 563 20.47 74.16 -1.70
CA VAL A 563 20.05 73.01 -0.88
C VAL A 563 20.42 71.67 -1.48
N GLY A 564 20.63 71.60 -2.80
CA GLY A 564 20.86 70.35 -3.48
C GLY A 564 20.91 70.51 -4.99
N ALA A 565 20.96 69.38 -5.70
CA ALA A 565 20.91 69.33 -7.14
C ALA A 565 19.89 68.31 -7.62
N VAL A 566 19.31 68.53 -8.79
CA VAL A 566 18.37 67.58 -9.39
C VAL A 566 19.05 66.23 -9.58
N SER A 567 18.60 65.24 -8.80
CA SER A 567 19.22 63.91 -8.73
C SER A 567 18.83 63.07 -9.94
N THR A 568 19.77 62.22 -10.37
CA THR A 568 19.56 61.32 -11.51
C THR A 568 19.55 59.85 -11.13
N ASN A 569 20.13 59.49 -9.98
CA ASN A 569 20.29 58.10 -9.56
C ASN A 569 20.37 57.97 -8.02
N PRO A 570 19.33 58.41 -7.29
CA PRO A 570 19.31 58.31 -5.84
C PRO A 570 19.19 56.85 -5.37
N MET A 571 19.86 56.53 -4.26
CA MET A 571 19.71 55.23 -3.59
C MET A 571 18.44 55.17 -2.75
N VAL A 572 18.09 56.29 -2.12
CA VAL A 572 16.84 56.47 -1.35
C VAL A 572 16.13 57.70 -1.89
N VAL A 573 14.82 57.59 -2.08
CA VAL A 573 13.94 58.71 -2.41
C VAL A 573 12.85 58.84 -1.37
N GLY A 574 12.82 59.98 -0.67
CA GLY A 574 11.74 60.37 0.22
C GLY A 574 10.56 61.02 -0.52
N ASP A 575 9.41 61.04 0.14
CA ASP A 575 8.19 61.73 -0.29
C ASP A 575 7.72 61.36 -1.72
N THR A 576 7.73 60.07 -2.08
CA THR A 576 7.45 59.64 -3.45
C THR A 576 6.00 59.78 -3.91
N GLY A 577 5.02 59.62 -3.01
CA GLY A 577 3.60 59.61 -3.40
C GLY A 577 3.34 58.61 -4.54
N TRP A 578 3.72 57.34 -4.37
CA TRP A 578 3.79 56.42 -5.51
C TRP A 578 2.48 55.68 -5.83
N ASN A 579 1.61 55.41 -4.83
CA ASN A 579 0.47 54.48 -5.01
C ASN A 579 -0.92 55.06 -4.77
N ARG A 580 -1.03 56.27 -4.24
CA ARG A 580 -2.30 56.93 -3.94
C ARG A 580 -2.05 58.38 -3.58
N TRP A 581 -3.12 59.16 -3.54
CA TRP A 581 -3.08 60.49 -2.95
C TRP A 581 -2.43 60.44 -1.57
N THR A 582 -1.33 61.18 -1.41
CA THR A 582 -0.43 61.08 -0.25
C THR A 582 -1.17 61.34 1.07
N GLU A 583 -2.27 62.10 0.99
CA GLU A 583 -3.13 62.50 2.10
C GLU A 583 -4.44 61.70 2.18
N LYS A 584 -4.58 60.57 1.47
CA LYS A 584 -5.77 59.69 1.55
C LYS A 584 -6.16 59.37 2.99
N TYR A 585 -5.17 59.12 3.84
CA TYR A 585 -5.39 58.90 5.27
C TYR A 585 -5.00 60.12 6.07
N LEU A 586 -5.84 60.44 7.05
CA LEU A 586 -5.63 61.54 7.96
C LEU A 586 -4.36 61.33 8.79
N ARG A 587 -3.57 62.38 8.89
CA ARG A 587 -2.34 62.42 9.71
C ARG A 587 -2.46 63.50 10.78
N ASP A 588 -1.77 63.28 11.89
CA ASP A 588 -1.62 64.29 12.93
C ASP A 588 -0.62 65.38 12.52
N ALA A 589 -0.45 66.40 13.39
CA ALA A 589 0.47 67.52 13.14
C ALA A 589 1.95 67.10 13.02
N TRP A 590 2.29 65.85 13.35
CA TRP A 590 3.64 65.28 13.27
C TRP A 590 3.80 64.34 12.08
N GLY A 591 2.76 64.14 11.28
CA GLY A 591 2.76 63.28 10.09
C GLY A 591 2.46 61.80 10.38
N SER A 592 2.10 61.44 11.62
CA SER A 592 1.70 60.07 11.97
C SER A 592 0.25 59.82 11.56
N TYR A 593 -0.08 58.60 11.14
CA TYR A 593 -1.47 58.25 10.82
C TYR A 593 -2.36 58.31 12.07
N VAL A 594 -3.53 58.92 11.93
CA VAL A 594 -4.60 58.83 12.93
C VAL A 594 -5.31 57.49 12.74
N LEU A 595 -5.47 56.72 13.81
CA LEU A 595 -6.17 55.43 13.81
C LEU A 595 -7.54 55.56 14.46
N GLU A 596 -8.49 54.78 13.98
CA GLU A 596 -9.81 54.61 14.59
C GLU A 596 -10.11 53.13 14.86
N PRO A 597 -10.83 52.81 15.95
CA PRO A 597 -11.41 51.51 16.13
C PRO A 597 -12.60 51.33 15.18
N TYR A 598 -12.73 50.14 14.59
CA TYR A 598 -13.90 49.74 13.82
C TYR A 598 -14.33 48.32 14.23
N GLU A 599 -15.63 48.04 14.13
CA GLU A 599 -16.18 46.73 14.45
C GLU A 599 -16.22 45.85 13.20
N VAL A 600 -15.82 44.59 13.35
CA VAL A 600 -15.91 43.54 12.34
C VAL A 600 -16.89 42.48 12.82
N VAL A 601 -17.75 42.05 11.91
CA VAL A 601 -18.69 40.95 12.14
C VAL A 601 -18.30 39.76 11.26
N SER A 602 -18.38 38.56 11.81
CA SER A 602 -18.07 37.32 11.10
C SER A 602 -19.01 36.19 11.48
N TRP A 603 -19.44 35.39 10.51
CA TRP A 603 -20.30 34.24 10.72
C TRP A 603 -20.08 33.21 9.60
N GLU A 604 -20.70 32.04 9.75
CA GLU A 604 -20.65 30.97 8.77
C GLU A 604 -22.07 30.62 8.33
N ASP A 605 -22.37 30.79 7.05
CA ASP A 605 -23.60 30.26 6.47
C ASP A 605 -23.42 28.75 6.26
N ARG A 606 -24.37 27.98 6.79
CA ARG A 606 -24.40 26.52 6.65
C ARG A 606 -25.55 26.15 5.74
N SER A 607 -25.24 25.78 4.51
CA SER A 607 -26.23 25.24 3.58
C SER A 607 -26.10 23.73 3.53
N GLU A 608 -27.18 23.04 3.87
CA GLU A 608 -27.28 21.61 3.62
C GLU A 608 -27.43 21.37 2.11
N ILE A 609 -26.41 20.78 1.51
CA ILE A 609 -26.45 20.24 0.17
C ILE A 609 -26.83 18.77 0.29
N THR A 610 -28.04 18.45 -0.18
CA THR A 610 -28.44 17.07 -0.40
C THR A 610 -27.78 16.57 -1.68
N ILE A 611 -26.75 15.74 -1.53
CA ILE A 611 -26.21 14.98 -2.64
C ILE A 611 -27.19 13.84 -2.89
N PRO A 612 -27.89 13.82 -4.04
CA PRO A 612 -28.87 12.80 -4.32
C PRO A 612 -28.19 11.43 -4.28
N GLY A 613 -28.80 10.56 -3.50
CA GLY A 613 -28.45 9.17 -3.38
C GLY A 613 -28.43 8.53 -4.75
N ARG A 614 -27.48 7.64 -4.96
CA ARG A 614 -27.39 6.89 -6.20
C ARG A 614 -27.80 5.46 -5.92
N THR A 615 -28.55 4.86 -6.83
CA THR A 615 -28.78 3.41 -6.79
C THR A 615 -27.73 2.76 -7.68
N VAL A 616 -26.94 1.86 -7.12
CA VAL A 616 -25.94 1.09 -7.86
C VAL A 616 -26.39 -0.36 -7.85
N VAL A 617 -26.60 -0.93 -9.04
CA VAL A 617 -26.91 -2.35 -9.17
C VAL A 617 -25.61 -3.14 -9.17
N ARG A 618 -25.39 -3.97 -8.16
CA ARG A 618 -24.28 -4.93 -8.09
C ARG A 618 -24.86 -6.32 -7.90
N ASP A 619 -24.47 -7.26 -8.75
CA ASP A 619 -24.89 -8.67 -8.70
C ASP A 619 -26.41 -8.90 -8.67
N GLY A 620 -27.18 -8.02 -9.31
CA GLY A 620 -28.63 -8.13 -9.40
C GLY A 620 -29.39 -7.58 -8.19
N GLU A 621 -28.69 -7.08 -7.17
CA GLU A 621 -29.30 -6.35 -6.06
C GLU A 621 -29.11 -4.84 -6.24
N GLU A 622 -30.19 -4.08 -6.02
CA GLU A 622 -30.16 -2.63 -5.99
C GLU A 622 -29.60 -2.16 -4.64
N LEU A 623 -28.33 -1.73 -4.62
CA LEU A 623 -27.78 -1.02 -3.47
C LEU A 623 -28.18 0.44 -3.58
N HIS A 624 -29.20 0.81 -2.80
CA HIS A 624 -29.63 2.19 -2.67
C HIS A 624 -28.69 2.92 -1.71
N TYR A 625 -27.84 3.81 -2.23
CA TYR A 625 -27.16 4.78 -1.39
C TYR A 625 -28.14 5.89 -1.09
N PRO A 626 -28.46 6.16 0.18
CA PRO A 626 -29.38 7.23 0.54
C PRO A 626 -28.76 8.59 0.16
N ASP A 627 -29.60 9.60 0.11
CA ASP A 627 -29.16 10.98 -0.03
C ASP A 627 -28.12 11.31 1.07
N GLU A 628 -26.95 11.81 0.67
CA GLU A 628 -25.93 12.27 1.60
C GLU A 628 -26.14 13.76 1.83
N THR A 629 -26.40 14.16 3.08
CA THR A 629 -26.47 15.57 3.42
C THR A 629 -25.07 16.04 3.76
N ARG A 630 -24.52 16.95 2.95
CA ARG A 630 -23.29 17.67 3.26
C ARG A 630 -23.62 19.08 3.70
N VAL A 631 -22.86 19.58 4.65
CA VAL A 631 -22.95 20.99 5.04
C VAL A 631 -21.85 21.72 4.28
N ASP A 632 -22.25 22.60 3.38
CA ASP A 632 -21.34 23.57 2.79
C ASP A 632 -21.26 24.77 3.74
N ILE A 633 -20.03 25.21 4.02
CA ILE A 633 -19.75 26.30 4.95
C ILE A 633 -19.23 27.47 4.14
N THR A 634 -20.00 28.56 4.10
CA THR A 634 -19.56 29.82 3.49
C THR A 634 -19.20 30.81 4.59
N PRO A 635 -17.91 31.14 4.79
CA PRO A 635 -17.50 32.11 5.79
C PRO A 635 -17.75 33.54 5.30
N HIS A 636 -18.28 34.37 6.20
CA HIS A 636 -18.49 35.80 6.01
C HIS A 636 -17.70 36.59 7.04
N SER A 637 -17.08 37.70 6.62
CA SER A 637 -16.36 38.61 7.51
C SER A 637 -16.30 40.01 6.91
N TYR A 638 -16.93 40.99 7.55
CA TYR A 638 -17.01 42.37 7.05
C TYR A 638 -16.84 43.39 8.18
N PRO A 639 -16.21 44.56 7.90
CA PRO A 639 -16.43 45.75 8.71
C PRO A 639 -17.93 46.06 8.77
N VAL A 640 -18.46 46.46 9.94
CA VAL A 640 -19.89 46.78 10.11
C VAL A 640 -20.36 47.88 9.14
N ASP A 641 -19.49 48.81 8.82
CA ASP A 641 -19.73 49.93 7.92
C ASP A 641 -19.48 49.61 6.43
N GLU A 642 -19.06 48.39 6.11
CA GLU A 642 -18.75 47.93 4.74
C GLU A 642 -19.44 46.59 4.41
N ILE A 643 -20.58 46.30 5.03
CA ILE A 643 -21.38 45.11 4.71
C ILE A 643 -21.96 45.27 3.29
N PRO A 644 -21.74 44.30 2.37
CA PRO A 644 -22.26 44.39 1.01
C PRO A 644 -23.79 44.48 0.96
N GLU A 645 -24.32 45.20 -0.02
CA GLU A 645 -25.75 45.31 -0.23
C GLU A 645 -26.38 43.91 -0.44
N GLY A 646 -27.46 43.63 0.27
CA GLY A 646 -28.17 42.34 0.23
C GLY A 646 -27.67 41.28 1.23
N VAL A 647 -26.58 41.54 1.96
CA VAL A 647 -26.09 40.65 3.03
C VAL A 647 -26.77 40.98 4.35
N THR A 648 -27.37 39.98 5.00
CA THR A 648 -28.00 40.13 6.33
C THR A 648 -27.13 39.47 7.39
N VAL A 649 -26.74 40.22 8.43
CA VAL A 649 -25.93 39.71 9.53
C VAL A 649 -26.83 38.93 10.51
N PRO A 650 -26.54 37.66 10.82
CA PRO A 650 -27.32 36.89 11.77
C PRO A 650 -27.04 37.32 13.22
N ASP A 651 -27.98 37.03 14.12
CA ASP A 651 -27.91 37.44 15.53
C ASP A 651 -26.76 36.78 16.29
N ASP A 652 -26.30 35.61 15.85
CA ASP A 652 -25.21 34.83 16.43
C ASP A 652 -23.84 35.15 15.81
N ALA A 653 -23.75 36.17 14.94
CA ALA A 653 -22.49 36.61 14.36
C ALA A 653 -21.48 37.03 15.45
N VAL A 654 -20.23 36.59 15.27
CA VAL A 654 -19.11 36.98 16.13
C VAL A 654 -18.70 38.40 15.81
N ARG A 655 -18.55 39.23 16.84
CA ARG A 655 -18.10 40.63 16.71
C ARG A 655 -16.72 40.81 17.31
N SER A 656 -15.88 41.60 16.65
CA SER A 656 -14.54 41.93 17.14
C SER A 656 -14.19 43.38 16.79
N THR A 657 -13.41 44.04 17.65
CA THR A 657 -12.92 45.40 17.39
C THR A 657 -11.49 45.33 16.82
N GLN A 658 -11.26 46.07 15.74
CA GLN A 658 -9.97 46.21 15.09
C GLN A 658 -9.62 47.69 14.90
N GLU A 659 -8.39 48.00 14.49
CA GLU A 659 -7.96 49.38 14.18
C GLU A 659 -7.66 49.54 12.70
N ARG A 660 -8.01 50.70 12.13
CA ARG A 660 -7.66 51.12 10.77
C ARG A 660 -7.27 52.59 10.73
N ARG A 661 -6.67 53.02 9.62
CA ARG A 661 -6.33 54.43 9.38
C ARG A 661 -7.59 55.22 9.05
N VAL A 662 -7.75 56.38 9.69
CA VAL A 662 -8.86 57.31 9.40
C VAL A 662 -8.70 57.88 7.99
N LEU A 663 -9.79 57.88 7.22
CA LEU A 663 -9.82 58.50 5.90
C LEU A 663 -9.81 60.02 6.04
N ASN A 664 -9.05 60.71 5.19
CA ASN A 664 -9.10 62.17 5.15
C ASN A 664 -10.46 62.62 4.58
N PRO A 665 -11.21 63.52 5.24
CA PRO A 665 -12.49 64.03 4.73
C PRO A 665 -12.40 64.66 3.33
N ASP A 666 -11.23 65.16 2.95
CA ASP A 666 -10.99 65.76 1.64
C ASP A 666 -10.62 64.72 0.56
N TYR A 667 -10.54 63.44 0.91
CA TYR A 667 -10.24 62.37 -0.05
C TYR A 667 -11.46 62.08 -0.93
N ASP A 668 -11.26 62.25 -2.24
CA ASP A 668 -12.18 61.80 -3.27
C ASP A 668 -11.74 60.43 -3.81
N PRO A 669 -12.51 59.35 -3.59
CA PRO A 669 -12.18 58.02 -4.10
C PRO A 669 -12.33 57.89 -5.62
N GLU A 670 -13.10 58.75 -6.28
CA GLU A 670 -13.33 58.73 -7.73
C GLU A 670 -12.27 59.53 -8.51
N ALA A 671 -11.46 60.32 -7.82
CA ALA A 671 -10.39 61.09 -8.44
C ALA A 671 -9.22 60.19 -8.87
N GLU A 672 -8.82 60.30 -10.14
CA GLU A 672 -7.64 59.61 -10.66
C GLU A 672 -6.37 60.20 -10.03
N TYR A 673 -5.48 59.33 -9.55
CA TYR A 673 -4.22 59.74 -8.94
C TYR A 673 -3.04 59.51 -9.88
N THR A 674 -2.33 60.60 -10.24
CA THR A 674 -1.05 60.53 -10.95
C THR A 674 0.12 60.63 -9.96
N PRO A 675 1.01 59.63 -9.86
CA PRO A 675 2.17 59.66 -8.98
C PRO A 675 3.08 60.87 -9.24
N ARG A 676 3.82 61.35 -8.22
CA ARG A 676 4.76 62.47 -8.40
C ARG A 676 5.80 62.19 -9.49
N SER A 677 6.22 60.94 -9.68
CA SER A 677 7.17 60.54 -10.71
C SER A 677 6.70 60.78 -12.14
N GLU A 678 5.39 60.91 -12.36
CA GLU A 678 4.78 61.09 -13.69
C GLU A 678 4.30 62.53 -13.92
N ARG A 679 4.50 63.41 -12.92
CA ARG A 679 4.04 64.80 -12.95
C ARG A 679 5.22 65.75 -13.17
N PRO A 680 5.21 66.58 -14.22
CA PRO A 680 6.38 67.38 -14.61
C PRO A 680 6.77 68.43 -13.57
N GLU A 681 5.82 68.87 -12.74
CA GLU A 681 6.07 69.80 -11.65
C GLU A 681 6.88 69.20 -10.50
N TRP A 682 6.99 67.87 -10.39
CA TRP A 682 7.72 67.19 -9.31
C TRP A 682 9.08 66.68 -9.77
N VAL A 683 10.09 66.85 -8.91
CA VAL A 683 11.47 66.43 -9.20
C VAL A 683 12.18 65.93 -7.94
N THR A 684 13.10 64.97 -8.09
CA THR A 684 13.97 64.53 -7.01
C THR A 684 15.18 65.45 -6.87
N ILE A 685 15.41 65.96 -5.65
CA ILE A 685 16.59 66.76 -5.31
C ILE A 685 17.49 65.93 -4.41
N GLY A 686 18.72 65.69 -4.86
CA GLY A 686 19.75 65.06 -4.06
C GLY A 686 20.29 66.02 -3.02
N LEU A 687 20.17 65.65 -1.76
CA LEU A 687 20.50 66.46 -0.58
C LEU A 687 21.81 66.04 0.07
N LEU A 688 22.29 64.83 -0.23
CA LEU A 688 23.50 64.25 0.36
C LEU A 688 24.06 63.18 -0.58
N GLY A 689 25.39 63.11 -0.72
CA GLY A 689 26.06 62.04 -1.47
C GLY A 689 26.73 62.53 -2.75
N LYS A 690 27.00 61.61 -3.68
CA LYS A 690 27.72 61.94 -4.92
C LYS A 690 26.73 62.25 -6.05
N LEU A 691 26.71 63.50 -6.49
CA LEU A 691 25.76 64.03 -7.47
C LEU A 691 26.44 64.45 -8.76
N ARG A 692 25.71 64.29 -9.87
CA ARG A 692 26.08 64.79 -11.20
C ARG A 692 25.51 66.18 -11.36
N ILE A 693 26.36 67.17 -11.62
CA ILE A 693 25.98 68.58 -11.75
C ILE A 693 26.41 69.09 -13.11
N ARG A 694 25.60 69.96 -13.74
CA ARG A 694 25.98 70.64 -14.97
C ARG A 694 27.17 71.57 -14.71
N LYS A 695 28.12 71.59 -15.64
CA LYS A 695 29.29 72.43 -15.51
C LYS A 695 28.90 73.91 -15.45
N GLY A 696 29.49 74.65 -14.50
CA GLY A 696 29.25 76.08 -14.33
C GLY A 696 28.01 76.45 -13.51
N GLN A 697 27.31 75.48 -12.91
CA GLN A 697 26.25 75.77 -11.94
C GLN A 697 26.82 76.39 -10.65
N PRO A 698 26.09 77.30 -9.99
CA PRO A 698 26.38 77.69 -8.61
C PRO A 698 26.36 76.45 -7.71
N VAL A 699 27.27 76.34 -6.75
CA VAL A 699 27.38 75.18 -5.84
C VAL A 699 27.44 75.64 -4.39
N GLY A 700 26.98 74.79 -3.47
CA GLY A 700 26.99 75.12 -2.05
C GLY A 700 28.39 75.18 -1.43
N ASP A 701 28.56 75.98 -0.38
CA ASP A 701 29.86 76.30 0.25
C ASP A 701 30.66 75.08 0.72
N ARG A 702 29.97 74.00 1.06
CA ARG A 702 30.57 72.80 1.68
C ARG A 702 30.78 71.65 0.69
N TRP A 703 30.41 71.85 -0.56
CA TRP A 703 30.43 70.81 -1.58
C TRP A 703 31.84 70.65 -2.15
N LEU A 704 32.20 69.42 -2.49
CA LEU A 704 33.53 69.11 -2.99
C LEU A 704 33.46 68.53 -4.40
N LYS A 705 34.08 69.20 -5.37
CA LYS A 705 34.25 68.64 -6.71
C LYS A 705 35.13 67.40 -6.62
N LEU A 706 34.64 66.28 -7.14
CA LEU A 706 35.38 65.02 -7.18
C LEU A 706 36.13 64.86 -8.50
N ARG A 707 35.44 65.08 -9.63
CA ARG A 707 36.02 64.96 -10.99
C ARG A 707 35.09 65.54 -12.06
N ASP A 708 35.65 65.79 -13.24
CA ASP A 708 34.87 65.99 -14.47
C ASP A 708 34.43 64.63 -15.02
N ILE A 709 33.17 64.55 -15.49
CA ILE A 709 32.59 63.33 -16.06
C ILE A 709 32.49 63.43 -17.58
N SER A 710 32.19 64.62 -18.09
CA SER A 710 32.18 64.94 -19.50
C SER A 710 32.52 66.42 -19.71
N GLY A 711 32.48 66.90 -20.95
CA GLY A 711 32.61 68.33 -21.25
C GLY A 711 31.52 69.21 -20.60
N THR A 712 30.38 68.62 -20.20
CA THR A 712 29.21 69.34 -19.70
C THR A 712 28.77 68.94 -18.29
N VAL A 713 29.36 67.90 -17.69
CA VAL A 713 28.94 67.34 -16.40
C VAL A 713 30.14 67.12 -15.47
N GLU A 714 29.95 67.47 -14.21
CA GLU A 714 30.88 67.28 -13.11
C GLU A 714 30.27 66.37 -12.03
N GLU A 715 31.11 65.68 -11.26
CA GLU A 715 30.70 64.93 -10.07
C GLU A 715 31.12 65.68 -8.81
N TRP A 716 30.17 65.85 -7.90
CA TRP A 716 30.34 66.59 -6.66
C TRP A 716 29.87 65.75 -5.47
N LEU A 717 30.55 65.89 -4.33
CA LEU A 717 30.10 65.39 -3.05
C LEU A 717 29.32 66.51 -2.34
N VAL A 718 28.02 66.30 -2.14
CA VAL A 718 27.12 67.14 -1.35
C VAL A 718 27.14 66.65 0.08
N ARG A 719 27.38 67.54 1.05
CA ARG A 719 27.57 67.23 2.48
C ARG A 719 27.37 68.43 3.42
#